data_AF-A0A931YJW8-F1
#
_entry.id   AF-A0A931YJW8-F1
#
_cell.length_a   1.000
_cell.length_b   1.000
_cell.length_c   1.000
_cell.angle_alpha   90.00
_cell.angle_beta   90.00
_cell.angle_gamma   90.00
#
_symmetry.space_group_name_H-M   'P 1'
#
loop_
_entity.id
_entity.type
_entity.pdbx_description
1 polymer ?
#
loop_
_entity_poly.entity_id
_entity_poly.type
_entity_poly.pdbx_seq_one_letter_code
_entity_poly.pdbx_strand_id
1 'polypeptide(L)'
;MTTHAASLGSRRHTRQIQLGKVKVGGDAPVTGQSMTKTDTRDVEATVDQIWALEAAGCEIVRVAVPVKEAAEKLGAIKKQIRIPLVADIHFNYKLALMALEQGVDGLRLNPGNIGGKQFVMEVVNLAKERRIPIRIGVNAGSLEKDLLARDAGPTARGMVDSALRHIRILEDCGYPEMKISLKASDPAMMIEAYRMLADQVEYAFHLGVTEAGTPTVGAIKSSVGIGTLLAEGIGDTIRVSLSADPVEEVRVGIEILKALGLRTQGITFVSCPGCGRMDVDLVGLAAAVEKRLAGLNKNVHVAVMGCLPPGEPVVTADGPRPIEAVEGGDKVLSHDGSRHRVLWTTHRAHRGELVEVRPTGFAPFRLTPNHRVWAFPRPARRKAGRDKRPHIASVLEGGVAPRWVKAGDLSPGWVLAYPVLREKEDRATLTADGLGVIPVDEEFLTLCGYYLAEGVLSGKGGKPYQQSFYFHERETAYVDRLRTILAGLGLRSSVASRRHTTEVITHSLALGRLLEGLFGRGAATKRLPAWMLRLPHDKQAVLTRALWEGDGYVGRVRGYWRATYSTSSWALAVQVHQILLRLGVAAFLHHRDQSGRKRNWVVSVTSRPALARLGKILGLPGLLEPADGRPGQVVLDEQALYVGVRSVGRVPYAGCVYNLEVEGAHSFALPASALHNCEVNGPGEARGADVGVAGGRGIGLIFRKGEVVRKVPESQIVDALWEECQIFLAEQEAAEQAARGED
;
A
#
# COMPACT_ATOMS: atom_id res chain seq x y z
N MET A 1 -3.34 0.77 -11.97
CA MET A 1 -2.77 2.03 -12.50
C MET A 1 -1.32 1.73 -12.85
N THR A 2 -0.98 1.78 -14.14
CA THR A 2 0.41 1.76 -14.60
C THR A 2 1.10 3.00 -14.04
N THR A 3 2.09 2.81 -13.17
CA THR A 3 2.94 3.88 -12.69
C THR A 3 3.81 4.37 -13.84
N HIS A 4 3.32 5.35 -14.59
CA HIS A 4 4.21 6.19 -15.40
C HIS A 4 5.06 6.99 -14.41
N ALA A 5 6.31 6.57 -14.20
CA ALA A 5 7.30 7.47 -13.65
C ALA A 5 7.41 8.65 -14.64
N ALA A 6 7.00 9.84 -14.22
CA ALA A 6 7.24 11.04 -15.00
C ALA A 6 8.75 11.15 -15.25
N SER A 7 9.17 11.25 -16.51
CA SER A 7 10.58 11.45 -16.83
C SER A 7 10.98 12.86 -16.38
N LEU A 8 12.06 12.96 -15.61
CA LEU A 8 12.75 14.23 -15.36
C LEU A 8 13.08 14.92 -16.70
N GLY A 9 13.30 16.23 -16.68
CA GLY A 9 13.78 16.95 -17.86
C GLY A 9 15.07 16.32 -18.39
N SER A 10 15.25 16.34 -19.72
CA SER A 10 16.49 15.85 -20.34
C SER A 10 17.66 16.67 -19.83
N ARG A 11 18.70 15.99 -19.34
CA ARG A 11 19.89 16.65 -18.80
C ARG A 11 20.55 17.58 -19.82
N ARG A 12 20.83 18.81 -19.42
CA ARG A 12 21.53 19.81 -20.25
C ARG A 12 22.92 19.29 -20.62
N HIS A 13 23.26 19.35 -21.89
CA HIS A 13 24.61 19.03 -22.35
C HIS A 13 25.59 20.11 -21.86
N THR A 14 26.67 19.69 -21.20
CA THR A 14 27.69 20.58 -20.66
C THR A 14 29.09 20.06 -20.97
N ARG A 15 30.04 20.97 -21.10
CA ARG A 15 31.46 20.64 -21.18
C ARG A 15 31.90 19.97 -19.89
N GLN A 16 32.50 18.79 -20.02
CA GLN A 16 33.04 18.05 -18.90
C GLN A 16 34.40 18.62 -18.47
N ILE A 17 34.56 18.84 -17.17
CA ILE A 17 35.83 19.22 -16.54
C ILE A 17 36.31 18.11 -15.59
N GLN A 18 37.63 18.09 -15.35
CA GLN A 18 38.28 17.13 -14.46
C GLN A 18 38.78 17.84 -13.18
N LEU A 19 38.30 17.42 -12.01
CA LEU A 19 38.76 17.86 -10.70
C LEU A 19 39.48 16.68 -10.03
N GLY A 20 40.80 16.64 -10.16
CA GLY A 20 41.59 15.49 -9.71
C GLY A 20 41.11 14.21 -10.40
N LYS A 21 40.50 13.28 -9.66
CA LYS A 21 39.89 12.06 -10.20
C LYS A 21 38.38 12.14 -10.46
N VAL A 22 37.72 13.24 -10.09
CA VAL A 22 36.26 13.42 -10.22
C VAL A 22 35.92 14.22 -11.49
N LYS A 23 35.01 13.68 -12.31
CA LYS A 23 34.47 14.36 -13.49
C LYS A 23 33.23 15.18 -13.11
N VAL A 24 33.09 16.37 -13.66
CA VAL A 24 31.90 17.23 -13.49
C VAL A 24 31.44 17.73 -14.86
N GLY A 25 30.14 17.60 -15.15
CA GLY A 25 29.58 17.94 -16.45
C GLY A 25 29.62 16.79 -17.47
N GLY A 26 29.00 17.02 -18.62
CA GLY A 26 28.71 15.99 -19.63
C GLY A 26 27.86 14.87 -19.04
N ASP A 27 28.26 13.63 -19.29
CA ASP A 27 27.54 12.44 -18.81
C ASP A 27 27.88 12.04 -17.37
N ALA A 28 28.82 12.74 -16.70
CA ALA A 28 29.23 12.39 -15.33
C ALA A 28 28.10 12.62 -14.33
N PRO A 29 27.89 11.77 -13.31
CA PRO A 29 26.84 11.97 -12.30
C PRO A 29 26.91 13.35 -11.61
N VAL A 30 25.77 13.86 -11.16
CA VAL A 30 25.73 15.11 -10.38
C VAL A 30 26.45 14.91 -9.05
N THR A 31 27.53 15.65 -8.83
CA THR A 31 28.40 15.50 -7.65
C THR A 31 27.98 16.39 -6.48
N GLY A 32 28.09 15.89 -5.25
CA GLY A 32 27.88 16.63 -4.01
C GLY A 32 29.18 17.25 -3.49
N GLN A 33 29.17 18.54 -3.21
CA GLN A 33 30.31 19.27 -2.64
C GLN A 33 29.96 19.87 -1.27
N SER A 34 30.97 20.06 -0.45
CA SER A 34 30.88 20.82 0.80
C SER A 34 32.08 21.76 0.98
N MET A 35 32.08 22.52 2.06
CA MET A 35 33.18 23.44 2.41
C MET A 35 33.52 23.28 3.89
N THR A 36 34.82 23.24 4.19
CA THR A 36 35.28 23.25 5.58
C THR A 36 34.96 24.58 6.26
N LYS A 37 34.81 24.52 7.58
CA LYS A 37 34.60 25.68 8.47
C LYS A 37 35.76 25.88 9.44
N THR A 38 36.70 24.94 9.47
CA THR A 38 37.96 25.06 10.20
C THR A 38 38.86 26.14 9.58
N ASP A 39 39.80 26.62 10.37
CA ASP A 39 40.88 27.46 9.87
C ASP A 39 41.87 26.59 9.09
N THR A 40 42.04 26.86 7.80
CA THR A 40 42.95 26.10 6.90
C THR A 40 44.40 26.09 7.39
N ARG A 41 44.80 27.01 8.27
CA ARG A 41 46.14 27.01 8.90
C ARG A 41 46.32 25.83 9.86
N ASP A 42 45.23 25.34 10.43
CA ASP A 42 45.17 24.12 11.22
C ASP A 42 44.94 22.92 10.29
N VAL A 43 46.04 22.27 9.93
CA VAL A 43 46.05 21.14 9.01
C VAL A 43 45.29 19.95 9.59
N GLU A 44 45.49 19.66 10.87
CA GLU A 44 44.92 18.48 11.53
C GLU A 44 43.40 18.62 11.60
N ALA A 45 42.89 19.72 12.17
CA ALA A 45 41.46 19.97 12.26
C ALA A 45 40.78 19.99 10.87
N THR A 46 41.46 20.54 9.87
CA THR A 46 40.94 20.60 8.50
C THR A 46 40.90 19.23 7.84
N VAL A 47 41.92 18.40 8.01
CA VAL A 47 41.96 17.01 7.50
C VAL A 47 40.87 16.17 8.16
N ASP A 48 40.72 16.26 9.48
CA ASP A 48 39.69 15.53 10.23
C ASP A 48 38.29 15.88 9.74
N GLN A 49 38.01 17.17 9.53
CA GLN A 49 36.73 17.60 8.98
C GLN A 49 36.54 17.13 7.54
N ILE A 50 37.60 17.09 6.72
CA ILE A 50 37.52 16.55 5.35
C ILE A 50 37.20 15.05 5.37
N TRP A 51 37.81 14.27 6.25
CA TRP A 51 37.50 12.85 6.40
C TRP A 51 36.05 12.64 6.86
N ALA A 52 35.54 13.47 7.77
CA ALA A 52 34.14 13.43 8.18
C ALA A 52 33.20 13.75 7.00
N LEU A 53 33.55 14.71 6.15
CA LEU A 53 32.80 15.04 4.94
C LEU A 53 32.84 13.91 3.90
N GLU A 54 34.01 13.32 3.66
CA GLU A 54 34.18 12.17 2.76
C GLU A 54 33.35 10.97 3.24
N ALA A 55 33.40 10.66 4.53
CA ALA A 55 32.59 9.60 5.14
C ALA A 55 31.08 9.86 5.01
N ALA A 56 30.65 11.12 4.97
CA ALA A 56 29.27 11.50 4.73
C ALA A 56 28.85 11.45 3.25
N GLY A 57 29.77 11.15 2.33
CA GLY A 57 29.52 11.06 0.89
C GLY A 57 29.83 12.33 0.10
N CYS A 58 30.64 13.24 0.65
CA CYS A 58 31.16 14.40 -0.07
C CYS A 58 32.17 13.95 -1.14
N GLU A 59 32.02 14.42 -2.38
CA GLU A 59 32.91 14.03 -3.48
C GLU A 59 33.96 15.10 -3.79
N ILE A 60 33.71 16.36 -3.46
CA ILE A 60 34.62 17.49 -3.70
C ILE A 60 34.55 18.43 -2.51
N VAL A 61 35.69 18.76 -1.91
CA VAL A 61 35.75 19.66 -0.75
C VAL A 61 36.39 20.99 -1.10
N ARG A 62 35.87 22.05 -0.50
CA ARG A 62 36.40 23.41 -0.62
C ARG A 62 36.97 23.90 0.71
N VAL A 63 38.09 24.62 0.66
CA VAL A 63 38.72 25.27 1.81
C VAL A 63 38.91 26.76 1.56
N ALA A 64 38.78 27.58 2.60
CA ALA A 64 39.02 29.02 2.51
C ALA A 64 40.53 29.32 2.50
N VAL A 65 40.98 30.24 1.65
CA VAL A 65 42.38 30.67 1.61
C VAL A 65 42.46 32.19 1.76
N PRO A 66 42.26 32.72 2.99
CA PRO A 66 42.20 34.16 3.22
C PRO A 66 43.58 34.83 3.26
N VAL A 67 44.62 34.08 3.62
CA VAL A 67 45.98 34.59 3.86
C VAL A 67 47.04 33.64 3.33
N LYS A 68 48.29 34.11 3.26
CA LYS A 68 49.43 33.35 2.71
C LYS A 68 49.69 32.07 3.49
N GLU A 69 49.63 32.13 4.81
CA GLU A 69 49.89 31.00 5.71
C GLU A 69 48.89 29.87 5.46
N ALA A 70 47.64 30.19 5.12
CA ALA A 70 46.64 29.19 4.74
C ALA A 70 46.98 28.52 3.40
N ALA A 71 47.49 29.29 2.42
CA ALA A 71 47.91 28.75 1.13
C ALA A 71 49.09 27.77 1.28
N GLU A 72 50.07 28.11 2.13
CA GLU A 72 51.25 27.29 2.41
C GLU A 72 50.91 25.92 3.04
N LYS A 73 49.74 25.78 3.67
CA LYS A 73 49.28 24.51 4.28
C LYS A 73 48.53 23.58 3.32
N LEU A 74 48.12 24.05 2.15
CA LEU A 74 47.29 23.27 1.22
C LEU A 74 47.93 21.96 0.78
N GLY A 75 49.24 21.94 0.50
CA GLY A 75 49.94 20.72 0.09
C GLY A 75 50.02 19.67 1.20
N ALA A 76 50.07 20.09 2.47
CA ALA A 76 50.05 19.19 3.61
C ALA A 76 48.67 18.56 3.81
N ILE A 77 47.59 19.33 3.61
CA ILE A 77 46.21 18.83 3.62
C ILE A 77 46.00 17.87 2.45
N LYS A 78 46.41 18.26 1.24
CA LYS A 78 46.19 17.50 0.00
C LYS A 78 46.80 16.09 0.05
N LYS A 79 47.95 15.92 0.71
CA LYS A 79 48.61 14.62 0.89
C LYS A 79 47.84 13.64 1.78
N GLN A 80 46.93 14.13 2.63
CA GLN A 80 46.23 13.33 3.65
C GLN A 80 44.77 13.03 3.29
N ILE A 81 44.26 13.59 2.19
CA ILE A 81 42.85 13.46 1.78
C ILE A 81 42.75 12.72 0.44
N ARG A 82 41.59 12.11 0.19
CA ARG A 82 41.36 11.34 -1.04
C ARG A 82 40.49 12.07 -2.05
N ILE A 83 39.61 12.96 -1.60
CA ILE A 83 38.72 13.74 -2.47
C ILE A 83 39.42 15.00 -3.02
N PRO A 84 38.97 15.56 -4.16
CA PRO A 84 39.53 16.79 -4.73
C PRO A 84 39.34 18.01 -3.82
N LEU A 85 40.38 18.83 -3.74
CA LEU A 85 40.49 20.03 -2.93
C LEU A 85 40.38 21.28 -3.80
N VAL A 86 39.42 22.14 -3.50
CA VAL A 86 39.20 23.42 -4.16
C VAL A 86 39.61 24.57 -3.24
N ALA A 87 40.51 25.44 -3.68
CA ALA A 87 40.87 26.66 -2.96
C ALA A 87 39.89 27.80 -3.26
N ASP A 88 39.30 28.40 -2.22
CA ASP A 88 38.40 29.56 -2.33
C ASP A 88 39.17 30.87 -2.11
N ILE A 89 39.29 31.66 -3.18
CA ILE A 89 40.13 32.87 -3.26
C ILE A 89 39.30 34.03 -3.77
N HIS A 90 39.38 35.19 -3.10
CA HIS A 90 38.53 36.33 -3.40
C HIS A 90 39.25 37.43 -4.20
N PHE A 91 40.41 37.92 -3.74
CA PHE A 91 41.03 39.14 -4.29
C PHE A 91 42.52 39.05 -4.63
N ASN A 92 43.26 38.08 -4.10
CA ASN A 92 44.71 38.06 -4.21
C ASN A 92 45.20 36.96 -5.17
N TYR A 93 45.64 37.34 -6.36
CA TYR A 93 46.16 36.40 -7.38
C TYR A 93 47.37 35.61 -6.88
N LYS A 94 48.21 36.17 -5.99
CA LYS A 94 49.38 35.47 -5.44
C LYS A 94 48.98 34.24 -4.63
N LEU A 95 47.84 34.32 -3.92
CA LEU A 95 47.30 33.15 -3.21
C LEU A 95 46.83 32.07 -4.19
N ALA A 96 46.36 32.45 -5.39
CA ALA A 96 45.96 31.50 -6.42
C ALA A 96 47.16 30.77 -7.03
N LEU A 97 48.24 31.50 -7.32
CA LEU A 97 49.50 30.90 -7.77
C LEU A 97 50.06 29.92 -6.72
N MET A 98 50.11 30.34 -5.45
CA MET A 98 50.55 29.46 -4.36
C MET A 98 49.66 28.22 -4.20
N ALA A 99 48.34 28.36 -4.31
CA ALA A 99 47.43 27.22 -4.24
C ALA A 99 47.69 26.21 -5.38
N LEU A 100 47.93 26.69 -6.61
CA LEU A 100 48.27 25.85 -7.75
C LEU A 100 49.61 25.12 -7.55
N GLU A 101 50.62 25.82 -7.03
CA GLU A 101 51.92 25.23 -6.68
C GLU A 101 51.79 24.12 -5.64
N GLN A 102 50.91 24.31 -4.65
CA GLN A 102 50.61 23.36 -3.59
C GLN A 102 49.75 22.17 -4.03
N GLY A 103 49.31 22.14 -5.29
CA GLY A 103 48.67 20.97 -5.91
C GLY A 103 47.18 20.82 -5.63
N VAL A 104 46.46 21.93 -5.45
CA VAL A 104 44.98 21.90 -5.40
C VAL A 104 44.40 21.40 -6.72
N ASP A 105 43.24 20.74 -6.66
CA ASP A 105 42.58 20.18 -7.84
C ASP A 105 41.67 21.18 -8.56
N GLY A 106 41.34 22.29 -7.91
CA GLY A 106 40.48 23.33 -8.47
C GLY A 106 40.65 24.68 -7.77
N LEU A 107 40.31 25.75 -8.48
CA LEU A 107 40.24 27.09 -7.92
C LEU A 107 38.79 27.59 -7.93
N ARG A 108 38.41 28.42 -6.94
CA ARG A 108 37.30 29.35 -7.08
C ARG A 108 37.81 30.76 -6.93
N LEU A 109 37.62 31.55 -7.98
CA LEU A 109 37.94 32.96 -8.04
C LEU A 109 37.04 33.66 -9.05
N ASN A 110 36.84 34.96 -8.88
CA ASN A 110 36.21 35.81 -9.89
C ASN A 110 37.31 36.62 -10.59
N PRO A 111 37.57 36.40 -11.89
CA PRO A 111 38.67 37.04 -12.61
C PRO A 111 38.71 38.56 -12.51
N GLY A 112 37.54 39.22 -12.46
CA GLY A 112 37.47 40.67 -12.31
C GLY A 112 37.89 41.21 -10.93
N ASN A 113 38.01 40.34 -9.93
CA ASN A 113 38.33 40.72 -8.55
C ASN A 113 39.81 40.50 -8.18
N ILE A 114 40.58 39.76 -8.98
CA ILE A 114 41.97 39.37 -8.68
C ILE A 114 43.03 40.34 -9.23
N GLY A 115 42.61 41.43 -9.86
CA GLY A 115 43.46 42.51 -10.36
C GLY A 115 43.40 42.71 -11.88
N GLY A 116 44.42 43.34 -12.45
CA GLY A 116 44.51 43.60 -13.89
C GLY A 116 44.71 42.34 -14.74
N LYS A 117 44.41 42.45 -16.05
CA LYS A 117 44.46 41.34 -17.03
C LYS A 117 45.77 40.53 -16.98
N GLN A 118 46.91 41.17 -16.72
CA GLN A 118 48.21 40.51 -16.59
C GLN A 118 48.24 39.45 -15.47
N PHE A 119 47.62 39.72 -14.32
CA PHE A 119 47.61 38.79 -13.18
C PHE A 119 46.64 37.64 -13.42
N VAL A 120 45.52 37.90 -14.10
CA VAL A 120 44.60 36.85 -14.53
C VAL A 120 45.30 35.89 -15.49
N MET A 121 46.03 36.43 -16.48
CA MET A 121 46.80 35.61 -17.42
C MET A 121 47.86 34.75 -16.72
N GLU A 122 48.54 35.29 -15.70
CA GLU A 122 49.53 34.53 -14.93
C GLU A 122 48.89 33.31 -14.22
N VAL A 123 47.75 33.52 -13.55
CA VAL A 123 47.00 32.43 -12.90
C VAL A 123 46.49 31.43 -13.93
N VAL A 124 45.96 31.90 -15.06
CA VAL A 124 45.43 31.04 -16.14
C VAL A 124 46.55 30.20 -16.77
N ASN A 125 47.72 30.76 -17.03
CA ASN A 125 48.85 30.04 -17.61
C ASN A 125 49.27 28.86 -16.72
N LEU A 126 49.42 29.10 -15.42
CA LEU A 126 49.77 28.04 -14.47
C LEU A 126 48.64 27.01 -14.30
N ALA A 127 47.38 27.47 -14.27
CA ALA A 127 46.22 26.57 -14.22
C ALA A 127 46.14 25.68 -15.46
N LYS A 128 46.47 26.22 -16.64
CA LYS A 128 46.48 25.50 -17.93
C LYS A 128 47.59 24.46 -18.00
N GLU A 129 48.79 24.81 -17.54
CA GLU A 129 49.91 23.86 -17.43
C GLU A 129 49.52 22.64 -16.58
N ARG A 130 48.82 22.89 -15.48
CA ARG A 130 48.41 21.85 -14.51
C ARG A 130 47.02 21.25 -14.77
N ARG A 131 46.30 21.73 -15.80
CA ARG A 131 44.92 21.35 -16.15
C ARG A 131 43.93 21.49 -14.98
N ILE A 132 44.01 22.58 -14.22
CA ILE A 132 43.23 22.83 -13.00
C ILE A 132 42.03 23.74 -13.30
N PRO A 133 40.78 23.24 -13.22
CA PRO A 133 39.63 24.06 -13.59
C PRO A 133 39.37 25.22 -12.62
N ILE A 134 38.82 26.31 -13.15
CA ILE A 134 38.47 27.51 -12.39
C ILE A 134 36.95 27.62 -12.27
N ARG A 135 36.43 27.75 -11.05
CA ARG A 135 35.02 28.10 -10.82
C ARG A 135 34.85 29.61 -10.71
N ILE A 136 34.08 30.20 -11.62
CA ILE A 136 33.54 31.56 -11.49
C ILE A 136 32.30 31.49 -10.58
N GLY A 137 32.26 32.32 -9.54
CA GLY A 137 31.17 32.30 -8.56
C GLY A 137 30.61 33.69 -8.27
N VAL A 138 29.50 34.00 -8.93
CA VAL A 138 28.73 35.24 -8.75
C VAL A 138 27.70 35.05 -7.65
N ASN A 139 27.69 35.97 -6.69
CA ASN A 139 26.69 36.02 -5.63
C ASN A 139 25.88 37.31 -5.76
N ALA A 140 24.56 37.22 -5.57
CA ALA A 140 23.65 38.37 -5.64
C ALA A 140 24.08 39.52 -4.70
N GLY A 141 24.58 39.19 -3.51
CA GLY A 141 25.02 40.17 -2.51
C GLY A 141 26.34 40.88 -2.81
N SER A 142 27.07 40.48 -3.86
CA SER A 142 28.39 41.03 -4.18
C SER A 142 28.56 41.37 -5.66
N LEU A 143 27.48 41.79 -6.33
CA LEU A 143 27.53 42.26 -7.72
C LEU A 143 28.30 43.59 -7.83
N GLU A 144 28.86 43.84 -9.01
CA GLU A 144 29.57 45.08 -9.28
C GLU A 144 28.65 46.30 -9.20
N LYS A 145 29.22 47.44 -8.75
CA LYS A 145 28.46 48.67 -8.47
C LYS A 145 27.70 49.20 -9.68
N ASP A 146 28.25 49.03 -10.88
CA ASP A 146 27.62 49.46 -12.13
C ASP A 146 26.36 48.65 -12.45
N LEU A 147 26.37 47.33 -12.18
CA LEU A 147 25.21 46.45 -12.36
C LEU A 147 24.14 46.74 -11.32
N LEU A 148 24.53 46.92 -10.06
CA LEU A 148 23.61 47.29 -8.98
C LEU A 148 22.92 48.63 -9.24
N ALA A 149 23.65 49.63 -9.76
CA ALA A 149 23.09 50.94 -10.09
C ALA A 149 22.14 50.86 -11.29
N ARG A 150 22.47 50.07 -12.32
CA ARG A 150 21.63 49.89 -13.51
C ARG A 150 20.30 49.24 -13.18
N ASP A 151 20.30 48.22 -12.33
CA ASP A 151 19.14 47.37 -12.06
C ASP A 151 18.39 47.75 -10.77
N ALA A 152 18.79 48.84 -10.11
CA ALA A 152 18.25 49.31 -8.83
C ALA A 152 18.29 48.23 -7.72
N GLY A 153 19.34 47.41 -7.72
CA GLY A 153 19.53 46.31 -6.78
C GLY A 153 20.01 45.03 -7.47
N PRO A 154 20.18 43.93 -6.71
CA PRO A 154 20.54 42.64 -7.27
C PRO A 154 19.37 42.01 -8.01
N THR A 155 19.60 41.62 -9.26
CA THR A 155 18.60 40.94 -10.11
C THR A 155 19.19 39.70 -10.77
N ALA A 156 18.34 38.78 -11.21
CA ALA A 156 18.78 37.61 -11.98
C ALA A 156 19.58 38.01 -13.23
N ARG A 157 19.11 39.03 -13.96
CA ARG A 157 19.82 39.60 -15.11
C ARG A 157 21.20 40.16 -14.75
N GLY A 158 21.30 40.95 -13.67
CA GLY A 158 22.58 41.47 -13.18
C GLY A 158 23.58 40.36 -12.83
N MET A 159 23.10 39.25 -12.24
CA MET A 159 23.94 38.08 -11.97
C MET A 159 24.45 37.40 -13.23
N VAL A 160 23.59 37.24 -14.24
CA VAL A 160 23.97 36.66 -15.54
C VAL A 160 25.00 37.54 -16.24
N ASP A 161 24.80 38.86 -16.25
CA ASP A 161 25.74 39.80 -16.87
C ASP A 161 27.11 39.80 -16.19
N SER A 162 27.16 39.74 -14.85
CA SER A 162 28.39 39.59 -14.08
C SER A 162 29.12 38.28 -14.40
N ALA A 163 28.37 37.18 -14.52
CA ALA A 163 28.95 35.88 -14.86
C ALA A 163 29.53 35.89 -16.28
N LEU A 164 28.79 36.40 -17.28
CA LEU A 164 29.25 36.52 -18.66
C LEU A 164 30.49 37.42 -18.76
N ARG A 165 30.55 38.52 -17.98
CA ARG A 165 31.73 39.38 -17.91
C ARG A 165 32.97 38.60 -17.45
N HIS A 166 32.85 37.80 -16.40
CA HIS A 166 33.96 36.97 -15.91
C HIS A 166 34.32 35.81 -16.84
N ILE A 167 33.33 35.18 -17.47
CA ILE A 167 33.51 34.11 -18.45
C ILE A 167 34.35 34.63 -19.62
N ARG A 168 33.98 35.78 -20.19
CA ARG A 168 34.71 36.42 -21.30
C ARG A 168 36.17 36.68 -20.97
N ILE A 169 36.50 37.04 -19.73
CA ILE A 169 37.90 37.26 -19.32
C ILE A 169 38.72 35.96 -19.45
N LEU A 170 38.16 34.80 -19.06
CA LEU A 170 38.85 33.52 -19.19
C LEU A 170 38.84 33.02 -20.65
N GLU A 171 37.77 33.25 -21.40
CA GLU A 171 37.68 32.95 -22.83
C GLU A 171 38.71 33.74 -23.64
N ASP A 172 38.88 35.04 -23.36
CA ASP A 172 39.92 35.89 -23.95
C ASP A 172 41.34 35.38 -23.65
N CYS A 173 41.51 34.66 -22.53
CA CYS A 173 42.77 34.00 -22.19
C CYS A 173 42.87 32.58 -22.78
N GLY A 174 41.89 32.14 -23.57
CA GLY A 174 41.83 30.82 -24.18
C GLY A 174 41.73 29.69 -23.15
N TYR A 175 40.98 29.91 -22.06
CA TYR A 175 40.88 28.97 -20.94
C TYR A 175 39.45 28.42 -20.75
N PRO A 176 39.11 27.27 -21.35
CA PRO A 176 37.75 26.74 -21.32
C PRO A 176 37.45 25.81 -20.13
N GLU A 177 38.46 25.47 -19.31
CA GLU A 177 38.32 24.54 -18.18
C GLU A 177 37.69 25.26 -16.98
N MET A 178 36.38 25.51 -17.06
CA MET A 178 35.65 26.27 -16.04
C MET A 178 34.28 25.69 -15.70
N LYS A 179 33.79 26.05 -14.51
CA LYS A 179 32.39 25.84 -14.09
C LYS A 179 31.83 27.12 -13.48
N ILE A 180 30.52 27.31 -13.56
CA ILE A 180 29.86 28.56 -13.17
C ILE A 180 28.92 28.33 -11.98
N SER A 181 28.88 29.27 -11.04
CA SER A 181 27.83 29.33 -10.03
C SER A 181 27.24 30.72 -9.92
N LEU A 182 25.91 30.78 -9.95
CA LEU A 182 25.07 31.94 -9.64
C LEU A 182 24.36 31.64 -8.31
N LYS A 183 24.65 32.38 -7.24
CA LYS A 183 24.02 32.12 -5.93
C LYS A 183 23.25 33.34 -5.44
N ALA A 184 22.00 33.10 -5.04
CA ALA A 184 21.16 34.07 -4.35
C ALA A 184 20.61 33.43 -3.07
N SER A 185 20.22 34.26 -2.10
CA SER A 185 19.53 33.82 -0.87
C SER A 185 18.02 33.60 -1.09
N ASP A 186 17.48 34.21 -2.15
CA ASP A 186 16.17 33.93 -2.70
C ASP A 186 16.24 32.82 -3.76
N PRO A 187 15.60 31.65 -3.54
CA PRO A 187 15.57 30.58 -4.53
C PRO A 187 14.97 30.98 -5.87
N ALA A 188 13.96 31.86 -5.92
CA ALA A 188 13.31 32.24 -7.16
C ALA A 188 14.26 32.99 -8.11
N MET A 189 14.98 33.99 -7.58
CA MET A 189 16.03 34.69 -8.30
C MET A 189 17.17 33.76 -8.77
N MET A 190 17.60 32.82 -7.92
CA MET A 190 18.62 31.84 -8.30
C MET A 190 18.15 30.98 -9.49
N ILE A 191 16.93 30.44 -9.42
CA ILE A 191 16.35 29.61 -10.47
C ILE A 191 16.28 30.39 -11.80
N GLU A 192 15.76 31.62 -11.76
CA GLU A 192 15.67 32.49 -12.93
C GLU A 192 17.05 32.75 -13.55
N ALA A 193 18.05 33.09 -12.73
CA ALA A 193 19.40 33.38 -13.20
C ALA A 193 20.06 32.18 -13.90
N TYR A 194 19.91 30.96 -13.35
CA TYR A 194 20.44 29.76 -14.00
C TYR A 194 19.72 29.43 -15.30
N ARG A 195 18.38 29.57 -15.35
CA ARG A 195 17.61 29.35 -16.58
C ARG A 195 18.07 30.31 -17.69
N MET A 196 18.23 31.59 -17.36
CA MET A 196 18.72 32.60 -18.30
C MET A 196 20.14 32.30 -18.82
N LEU A 197 21.04 31.83 -17.96
CA LEU A 197 22.42 31.52 -18.36
C LEU A 197 22.54 30.19 -19.11
N ALA A 198 21.67 29.21 -18.83
CA ALA A 198 21.75 27.85 -19.36
C ALA A 198 21.81 27.79 -20.89
N ASP A 199 21.08 28.67 -21.57
CA ASP A 199 20.98 28.73 -23.03
C ASP A 199 22.11 29.55 -23.69
N GLN A 200 22.96 30.20 -22.91
CA GLN A 200 23.99 31.12 -23.42
C GLN A 200 25.42 30.54 -23.35
N VAL A 201 25.63 29.48 -22.57
CA VAL A 201 26.96 28.91 -22.34
C VAL A 201 26.89 27.38 -22.32
N GLU A 202 28.03 26.71 -22.51
CA GLU A 202 28.12 25.25 -22.46
C GLU A 202 28.82 24.74 -21.18
N TYR A 203 29.18 25.63 -20.25
CA TYR A 203 29.92 25.26 -19.04
C TYR A 203 29.05 24.52 -18.01
N ALA A 204 29.71 23.68 -17.21
CA ALA A 204 29.10 22.97 -16.09
C ALA A 204 28.65 23.94 -14.98
N PHE A 205 27.52 23.64 -14.32
CA PHE A 205 26.95 24.48 -13.28
C PHE A 205 27.09 23.88 -11.87
N HIS A 206 27.55 24.74 -10.94
CA HIS A 206 27.62 24.46 -9.52
C HIS A 206 26.45 25.14 -8.80
N LEU A 207 25.38 24.38 -8.55
CA LEU A 207 24.19 24.89 -7.89
C LEU A 207 24.39 25.06 -6.38
N GLY A 208 23.74 26.06 -5.81
CA GLY A 208 23.61 26.19 -4.37
C GLY A 208 22.97 27.50 -3.97
N VAL A 209 22.02 27.43 -3.05
CA VAL A 209 21.44 28.61 -2.39
C VAL A 209 22.45 29.13 -1.37
N THR A 210 22.76 30.42 -1.39
CA THR A 210 23.64 31.04 -0.37
C THR A 210 22.80 31.55 0.79
N GLU A 211 23.39 31.65 1.99
CA GLU A 211 22.70 32.18 3.19
C GLU A 211 21.33 31.52 3.45
N ALA A 212 21.26 30.19 3.25
CA ALA A 212 19.99 29.48 3.31
C ALA A 212 19.39 29.46 4.73
N GLY A 213 20.22 29.65 5.76
CA GLY A 213 19.81 29.81 7.15
C GLY A 213 20.18 28.62 8.04
N THR A 214 19.44 28.46 9.13
CA THR A 214 19.55 27.31 10.06
C THR A 214 19.26 25.98 9.34
N PRO A 215 19.69 24.81 9.87
CA PRO A 215 19.52 23.51 9.21
C PRO A 215 18.16 23.29 8.54
N THR A 216 17.06 23.48 9.26
CA THR A 216 15.71 23.22 8.76
C THR A 216 15.30 24.17 7.65
N VAL A 217 15.44 25.48 7.87
CA VAL A 217 15.05 26.51 6.90
C VAL A 217 15.94 26.43 5.66
N GLY A 218 17.25 26.23 5.88
CA GLY A 218 18.24 26.13 4.83
C GLY A 218 18.08 24.87 4.00
N ALA A 219 17.69 23.74 4.60
CA ALA A 219 17.38 22.52 3.88
C ALA A 219 16.17 22.73 2.95
N ILE A 220 15.06 23.30 3.46
CA ILE A 220 13.86 23.57 2.65
C ILE A 220 14.19 24.51 1.48
N LYS A 221 14.86 25.64 1.74
CA LYS A 221 15.25 26.59 0.67
C LYS A 221 16.17 25.94 -0.37
N SER A 222 17.15 25.16 0.08
CA SER A 222 18.09 24.47 -0.81
C SER A 222 17.37 23.40 -1.64
N SER A 223 16.48 22.62 -1.05
CA SER A 223 15.67 21.61 -1.77
C SER A 223 14.79 22.25 -2.84
N VAL A 224 14.17 23.40 -2.55
CA VAL A 224 13.38 24.14 -3.54
C VAL A 224 14.28 24.69 -4.66
N GLY A 225 15.36 25.41 -4.33
CA GLY A 225 16.23 26.04 -5.33
C GLY A 225 17.01 25.05 -6.19
N ILE A 226 17.70 24.11 -5.55
CA ILE A 226 18.53 23.09 -6.22
C ILE A 226 17.63 22.06 -6.89
N GLY A 227 16.61 21.57 -6.19
CA GLY A 227 15.74 20.50 -6.69
C GLY A 227 14.96 20.91 -7.93
N THR A 228 14.49 22.16 -8.01
CA THR A 228 13.79 22.67 -9.22
C THR A 228 14.69 22.63 -10.44
N LEU A 229 15.91 23.16 -10.35
CA LEU A 229 16.85 23.18 -11.48
C LEU A 229 17.30 21.77 -11.89
N LEU A 230 17.57 20.89 -10.92
CA LEU A 230 17.93 19.51 -11.20
C LEU A 230 16.78 18.73 -11.87
N ALA A 231 15.53 18.96 -11.46
CA ALA A 231 14.37 18.34 -12.11
C ALA A 231 14.19 18.78 -13.57
N GLU A 232 14.67 19.98 -13.90
CA GLU A 232 14.73 20.53 -15.26
C GLU A 232 15.97 20.10 -16.04
N GLY A 233 16.85 19.28 -15.44
CA GLY A 233 18.09 18.83 -16.07
C GLY A 233 19.24 19.86 -16.04
N ILE A 234 19.10 20.94 -15.26
CA ILE A 234 20.11 22.00 -15.10
C ILE A 234 20.90 21.74 -13.81
N GLY A 235 22.21 21.51 -13.93
CA GLY A 235 23.12 21.38 -12.78
C GLY A 235 24.00 20.13 -12.87
N ASP A 236 25.29 20.30 -12.59
CA ASP A 236 26.29 19.24 -12.72
C ASP A 236 26.99 18.92 -11.39
N THR A 237 26.86 19.85 -10.44
CA THR A 237 27.35 19.66 -9.09
C THR A 237 26.57 20.57 -8.14
N ILE A 238 26.40 20.15 -6.90
CA ILE A 238 25.60 20.88 -5.91
C ILE A 238 26.39 21.16 -4.63
N ARG A 239 26.00 22.22 -3.93
CA ARG A 239 26.37 22.44 -2.53
C ARG A 239 25.21 23.10 -1.79
N VAL A 240 24.74 22.44 -0.73
CA VAL A 240 23.85 23.03 0.28
C VAL A 240 24.69 23.91 1.20
N SER A 241 24.20 25.08 1.60
CA SER A 241 24.93 25.98 2.51
C SER A 241 24.10 26.25 3.76
N LEU A 242 24.49 25.67 4.90
CA LEU A 242 23.75 25.72 6.16
C LEU A 242 24.57 26.37 7.27
N SER A 243 23.91 27.06 8.19
CA SER A 243 24.52 27.51 9.45
C SER A 243 24.60 26.35 10.46
N ALA A 244 25.36 25.30 10.12
CA ALA A 244 25.44 24.03 10.86
C ALA A 244 26.82 23.35 10.69
N ASP A 245 27.00 22.13 11.19
CA ASP A 245 28.13 21.29 10.80
C ASP A 245 28.12 21.04 9.26
N PRO A 246 29.26 21.13 8.55
CA PRO A 246 29.28 20.92 7.10
C PRO A 246 28.95 19.48 6.66
N VAL A 247 28.97 18.49 7.56
CA VAL A 247 28.44 17.14 7.32
C VAL A 247 26.93 17.17 7.07
N GLU A 248 26.20 18.04 7.75
CA GLU A 248 24.76 18.23 7.50
C GLU A 248 24.49 18.81 6.11
N GLU A 249 25.37 19.67 5.59
CA GLU A 249 25.29 20.17 4.21
C GLU A 249 25.37 19.00 3.20
N VAL A 250 26.27 18.04 3.44
CA VAL A 250 26.44 16.86 2.59
C VAL A 250 25.21 15.96 2.64
N ARG A 251 24.70 15.68 3.85
CA ARG A 251 23.51 14.84 4.06
C ARG A 251 22.30 15.39 3.31
N VAL A 252 21.99 16.68 3.50
CA VAL A 252 20.88 17.32 2.79
C VAL A 252 21.09 17.30 1.28
N GLY A 253 22.31 17.54 0.79
CA GLY A 253 22.62 17.47 -0.63
C GLY A 253 22.37 16.09 -1.24
N ILE A 254 22.81 15.03 -0.55
CA ILE A 254 22.59 13.66 -0.99
C ILE A 254 21.10 13.32 -1.01
N GLU A 255 20.34 13.73 0.01
CA GLU A 255 18.89 13.50 0.05
C GLU A 255 18.15 14.24 -1.09
N ILE A 256 18.57 15.44 -1.48
CA ILE A 256 18.02 16.13 -2.66
C ILE A 256 18.26 15.31 -3.93
N LEU A 257 19.48 14.77 -4.11
CA LEU A 257 19.81 13.95 -5.29
C LEU A 257 19.03 12.62 -5.29
N LYS A 258 18.87 11.97 -4.13
CA LYS A 258 18.08 10.74 -3.99
C LYS A 258 16.59 10.98 -4.26
N ALA A 259 16.03 12.08 -3.75
CA ALA A 259 14.62 12.43 -3.93
C ALA A 259 14.25 12.62 -5.41
N LEU A 260 15.21 13.03 -6.24
CA LEU A 260 15.07 13.13 -7.70
C LEU A 260 15.56 11.88 -8.46
N GLY A 261 15.96 10.81 -7.78
CA GLY A 261 16.50 9.60 -8.42
C GLY A 261 17.83 9.80 -9.16
N LEU A 262 18.53 10.92 -8.94
CA LEU A 262 19.83 11.23 -9.56
C LEU A 262 21.00 10.57 -8.82
N ARG A 263 20.76 10.03 -7.62
CA ARG A 263 21.73 9.26 -6.84
C ARG A 263 21.04 8.04 -6.25
N THR A 264 21.62 6.87 -6.48
CA THR A 264 21.12 5.57 -5.99
C THR A 264 21.99 4.99 -4.87
N GLN A 265 23.10 5.64 -4.52
CA GLN A 265 24.00 5.22 -3.45
C GLN A 265 23.61 5.87 -2.11
N GLY A 266 23.65 5.10 -1.02
CA GLY A 266 23.25 5.50 0.34
C GLY A 266 21.88 4.95 0.75
N ILE A 267 21.51 5.09 2.03
CA ILE A 267 20.20 4.61 2.53
C ILE A 267 19.06 5.50 2.07
N THR A 268 18.07 4.98 1.36
CA THR A 268 16.75 5.62 1.24
C THR A 268 15.85 5.05 2.34
N PHE A 269 15.57 5.87 3.34
CA PHE A 269 14.71 5.54 4.46
C PHE A 269 13.28 5.99 4.16
N VAL A 270 12.35 5.04 4.06
CA VAL A 270 10.94 5.33 3.83
C VAL A 270 10.16 4.89 5.06
N SER A 271 9.65 5.86 5.80
CA SER A 271 8.78 5.63 6.95
C SER A 271 7.40 6.23 6.72
N CYS A 272 6.38 5.55 7.26
CA CYS A 272 5.05 6.14 7.35
C CYS A 272 5.11 7.40 8.23
N PRO A 273 4.50 8.53 7.84
CA PRO A 273 4.71 9.87 8.43
C PRO A 273 4.28 10.05 9.89
N GLY A 274 3.87 9.00 10.61
CA GLY A 274 3.15 9.20 11.86
C GLY A 274 1.65 9.35 11.63
N CYS A 275 0.85 8.78 12.52
CA CYS A 275 -0.52 9.25 12.72
C CYS A 275 -1.02 8.83 14.11
N GLY A 276 -2.15 9.38 14.57
CA GLY A 276 -2.81 8.99 15.84
C GLY A 276 -3.32 7.54 15.90
N ARG A 277 -2.78 6.68 15.03
CA ARG A 277 -3.07 5.26 14.84
C ARG A 277 -1.89 4.38 15.28
N MET A 278 -0.83 4.98 15.84
CA MET A 278 0.39 4.29 16.25
C MET A 278 0.25 3.68 17.64
N ASP A 279 0.55 2.39 17.72
CA ASP A 279 0.61 1.58 18.96
C ASP A 279 2.06 1.15 19.29
N VAL A 280 3.03 1.63 18.50
CA VAL A 280 4.48 1.42 18.61
C VAL A 280 5.12 2.78 18.41
N ASP A 281 6.21 3.07 19.11
CA ASP A 281 7.00 4.28 18.87
C ASP A 281 7.72 4.18 17.52
N LEU A 282 6.97 4.37 16.42
CA LEU A 282 7.53 4.31 15.06
C LEU A 282 8.59 5.39 14.90
N VAL A 283 8.44 6.55 15.56
CA VAL A 283 9.41 7.64 15.50
C VAL A 283 10.71 7.22 16.20
N GLY A 284 10.64 6.61 17.38
CA GLY A 284 11.81 6.07 18.08
C GLY A 284 12.44 4.86 17.38
N LEU A 285 11.64 3.96 16.81
CA LEU A 285 12.13 2.84 16.02
C LEU A 285 12.78 3.30 14.72
N ALA A 286 12.16 4.25 14.01
CA ALA A 286 12.72 4.88 12.82
C ALA A 286 14.05 5.55 13.13
N ALA A 287 14.10 6.37 14.19
CA ALA A 287 15.32 7.03 14.64
C ALA A 287 16.41 6.04 15.09
N ALA A 288 16.04 4.94 15.76
CA ALA A 288 16.97 3.90 16.16
C ALA A 288 17.52 3.13 14.95
N VAL A 289 16.67 2.84 13.97
CA VAL A 289 17.05 2.20 12.70
C VAL A 289 17.95 3.13 11.88
N GLU A 290 17.58 4.41 11.70
CA GLU A 290 18.42 5.42 11.04
C GLU A 290 19.78 5.57 11.71
N LYS A 291 19.82 5.64 13.05
CA LYS A 291 21.06 5.77 13.82
C LYS A 291 21.94 4.53 13.73
N ARG A 292 21.36 3.33 13.75
CA ARG A 292 22.12 2.06 13.68
C ARG A 292 22.64 1.79 12.27
N LEU A 293 21.84 2.13 11.26
CA LEU A 293 22.21 1.98 9.85
C LEU A 293 23.09 3.14 9.35
N ALA A 294 23.33 4.19 10.14
CA ALA A 294 24.19 5.30 9.77
C ALA A 294 25.59 4.79 9.35
N GLY A 295 25.90 4.92 8.05
CA GLY A 295 27.15 4.43 7.46
C GLY A 295 27.01 3.22 6.52
N LEU A 296 25.84 2.58 6.44
CA LEU A 296 25.53 1.59 5.41
C LEU A 296 24.93 2.25 4.15
N ASN A 297 25.12 1.63 2.98
CA ASN A 297 24.62 2.12 1.69
C ASN A 297 23.45 1.25 1.17
N LYS A 298 22.22 1.31 1.74
CA LYS A 298 21.07 0.44 1.34
C LYS A 298 19.65 0.99 1.61
N ASN A 299 18.65 0.64 0.79
CA ASN A 299 17.24 1.05 0.96
C ASN A 299 16.49 0.24 2.04
N VAL A 300 15.81 0.90 2.99
CA VAL A 300 15.10 0.27 4.13
C VAL A 300 13.70 0.87 4.36
N HIS A 301 12.68 0.02 4.59
CA HIS A 301 11.24 0.39 4.73
C HIS A 301 10.61 -0.14 6.04
N VAL A 302 9.67 0.59 6.69
CA VAL A 302 9.00 0.22 7.98
C VAL A 302 7.46 0.37 7.97
N ALA A 303 6.66 -0.64 8.41
CA ALA A 303 5.17 -0.58 8.40
C ALA A 303 4.40 -1.35 9.54
N VAL A 304 3.09 -1.08 9.78
CA VAL A 304 2.29 -1.49 11.00
C VAL A 304 0.99 -2.29 10.75
N MET A 305 0.74 -3.41 11.46
CA MET A 305 -0.28 -4.44 11.11
C MET A 305 -1.64 -4.47 11.88
N GLY A 306 -2.78 -4.69 11.18
CA GLY A 306 -4.13 -4.98 11.75
C GLY A 306 -4.64 -6.42 11.53
N CYS A 307 -5.43 -7.00 12.46
CA CYS A 307 -5.79 -8.46 12.47
C CYS A 307 -7.17 -8.81 13.13
N LEU A 308 -7.62 -10.08 13.03
CA LEU A 308 -8.82 -10.71 13.63
C LEU A 308 -8.45 -11.90 14.57
N PRO A 309 -9.22 -12.23 15.62
CA PRO A 309 -8.99 -13.46 16.41
C PRO A 309 -9.41 -14.74 15.65
N PRO A 310 -8.92 -15.93 16.06
CA PRO A 310 -9.38 -17.20 15.51
C PRO A 310 -10.88 -17.43 15.71
N GLY A 311 -11.47 -18.18 14.79
CA GLY A 311 -12.89 -18.51 14.70
C GLY A 311 -13.74 -17.50 13.93
N GLU A 312 -13.22 -16.31 13.62
CA GLU A 312 -13.97 -15.31 12.84
C GLU A 312 -14.18 -15.81 11.39
N PRO A 313 -15.42 -15.85 10.88
CA PRO A 313 -15.72 -16.53 9.63
C PRO A 313 -15.44 -15.64 8.41
N VAL A 314 -14.52 -16.08 7.55
CA VAL A 314 -14.25 -15.47 6.24
C VAL A 314 -15.08 -16.18 5.16
N VAL A 315 -15.73 -15.39 4.31
CA VAL A 315 -16.56 -15.91 3.20
C VAL A 315 -15.67 -16.36 2.05
N THR A 316 -15.46 -17.68 1.94
CA THR A 316 -14.68 -18.31 0.86
C THR A 316 -15.58 -18.82 -0.27
N ALA A 317 -15.00 -19.33 -1.36
CA ALA A 317 -15.73 -19.85 -2.51
C ALA A 317 -16.68 -21.00 -2.16
N ASP A 318 -16.27 -21.90 -1.27
CA ASP A 318 -17.02 -23.10 -0.89
C ASP A 318 -17.80 -22.95 0.43
N GLY A 319 -17.86 -21.72 0.95
CA GLY A 319 -18.57 -21.36 2.17
C GLY A 319 -17.69 -20.63 3.18
N PRO A 320 -18.25 -20.23 4.33
CA PRO A 320 -17.53 -19.58 5.40
C PRO A 320 -16.52 -20.54 6.05
N ARG A 321 -15.27 -20.10 6.23
CA ARG A 321 -14.23 -20.81 6.98
C ARG A 321 -13.70 -19.90 8.11
N PRO A 322 -13.31 -20.45 9.26
CA PRO A 322 -12.65 -19.63 10.28
C PRO A 322 -11.31 -19.09 9.73
N ILE A 323 -10.94 -17.86 10.07
CA ILE A 323 -9.81 -17.15 9.45
C ILE A 323 -8.49 -17.91 9.55
N GLU A 324 -8.24 -18.62 10.65
CA GLU A 324 -7.05 -19.43 10.88
C GLU A 324 -6.95 -20.64 9.95
N ALA A 325 -8.07 -21.06 9.36
CA ALA A 325 -8.12 -22.17 8.42
C ALA A 325 -8.07 -21.70 6.96
N VAL A 326 -8.01 -20.40 6.68
CA VAL A 326 -7.89 -19.90 5.30
C VAL A 326 -6.41 -19.91 4.90
N GLU A 327 -6.10 -20.45 3.72
CA GLU A 327 -4.73 -20.69 3.25
C GLU A 327 -4.47 -20.04 1.88
N GLY A 328 -3.20 -19.92 1.51
CA GLY A 328 -2.80 -19.41 0.20
C GLY A 328 -3.37 -20.29 -0.93
N GLY A 329 -4.01 -19.66 -1.92
CA GLY A 329 -4.74 -20.36 -2.98
C GLY A 329 -6.26 -20.37 -2.81
N ASP A 330 -6.77 -20.23 -1.57
CA ASP A 330 -8.20 -20.10 -1.33
C ASP A 330 -8.74 -18.85 -2.04
N LYS A 331 -10.02 -18.88 -2.43
CA LYS A 331 -10.71 -17.72 -3.00
C LYS A 331 -11.69 -17.13 -2.01
N VAL A 332 -11.62 -15.83 -1.75
CA VAL A 332 -12.47 -15.10 -0.81
C VAL A 332 -13.25 -14.00 -1.51
N LEU A 333 -14.47 -13.71 -1.04
CA LEU A 333 -15.29 -12.62 -1.56
C LEU A 333 -14.73 -11.28 -1.12
N SER A 334 -14.50 -10.35 -2.05
CA SER A 334 -13.97 -9.01 -1.79
C SER A 334 -15.04 -7.92 -1.92
N HIS A 335 -14.71 -6.69 -1.50
CA HIS A 335 -15.65 -5.55 -1.47
C HIS A 335 -16.21 -5.15 -2.85
N ASP A 336 -15.51 -5.52 -3.94
CA ASP A 336 -15.89 -5.27 -5.33
C ASP A 336 -16.97 -6.23 -5.85
N GLY A 337 -17.29 -7.27 -5.07
CA GLY A 337 -18.26 -8.31 -5.41
C GLY A 337 -17.68 -9.51 -6.18
N SER A 338 -16.36 -9.56 -6.37
CA SER A 338 -15.65 -10.65 -7.04
C SER A 338 -14.91 -11.53 -6.02
N ARG A 339 -14.54 -12.75 -6.42
CA ARG A 339 -13.68 -13.61 -5.61
C ARG A 339 -12.23 -13.48 -6.05
N HIS A 340 -11.38 -13.16 -5.09
CA HIS A 340 -9.95 -13.01 -5.30
C HIS A 340 -9.18 -14.08 -4.56
N ARG A 341 -8.00 -14.43 -5.09
CA ARG A 341 -7.13 -15.44 -4.48
C ARG A 341 -6.44 -14.87 -3.25
N VAL A 342 -6.42 -15.64 -2.17
CA VAL A 342 -5.58 -15.41 -1.00
C VAL A 342 -4.15 -15.74 -1.41
N LEU A 343 -3.25 -14.77 -1.30
CA LEU A 343 -1.83 -14.96 -1.58
C LEU A 343 -1.16 -15.70 -0.42
N TRP A 344 -1.38 -15.24 0.81
CA TRP A 344 -0.94 -15.90 2.04
C TRP A 344 -1.73 -15.42 3.26
N THR A 345 -1.61 -16.17 4.36
CA THR A 345 -2.23 -15.86 5.65
C THR A 345 -1.14 -15.50 6.66
N THR A 346 -1.35 -14.44 7.43
CA THR A 346 -0.43 -13.98 8.48
C THR A 346 -1.05 -14.15 9.85
N HIS A 347 -0.21 -14.35 10.87
CA HIS A 347 -0.68 -14.44 12.25
C HIS A 347 0.35 -13.87 13.24
N ARG A 348 -0.14 -13.33 14.36
CA ARG A 348 0.70 -12.79 15.44
C ARG A 348 0.03 -12.92 16.81
N ALA A 349 0.81 -12.90 17.87
CA ALA A 349 0.25 -12.70 19.21
C ALA A 349 -0.32 -11.27 19.33
N HIS A 350 -1.41 -11.13 20.07
CA HIS A 350 -2.02 -9.86 20.44
C HIS A 350 -2.43 -9.91 21.91
N ARG A 351 -2.02 -8.89 22.66
CA ARG A 351 -2.46 -8.64 24.02
C ARG A 351 -3.03 -7.22 24.08
N GLY A 352 -4.30 -7.09 24.43
CA GLY A 352 -5.01 -5.82 24.44
C GLY A 352 -6.50 -6.01 24.20
N GLU A 353 -7.18 -4.98 23.73
CA GLU A 353 -8.61 -5.07 23.44
C GLU A 353 -8.87 -5.54 22.00
N LEU A 354 -10.00 -6.20 21.81
CA LEU A 354 -10.68 -6.35 20.54
C LEU A 354 -11.93 -5.48 20.53
N VAL A 355 -12.27 -4.96 19.36
CA VAL A 355 -13.56 -4.35 19.09
C VAL A 355 -14.54 -5.47 18.71
N GLU A 356 -15.69 -5.52 19.36
CA GLU A 356 -16.78 -6.42 19.03
C GLU A 356 -17.92 -5.62 18.38
N VAL A 357 -18.14 -5.84 17.10
CA VAL A 357 -19.16 -5.12 16.33
C VAL A 357 -20.43 -5.98 16.29
N ARG A 358 -21.57 -5.42 16.71
CA ARG A 358 -22.89 -6.07 16.66
C ARG A 358 -23.76 -5.48 15.55
N PRO A 359 -23.73 -6.03 14.33
CA PRO A 359 -24.63 -5.64 13.24
C PRO A 359 -26.10 -6.04 13.50
N THR A 360 -27.03 -5.29 12.93
CA THR A 360 -28.47 -5.56 13.04
C THR A 360 -28.86 -6.82 12.28
N GLY A 361 -29.31 -7.86 12.98
CA GLY A 361 -29.81 -9.09 12.37
C GLY A 361 -28.71 -10.04 11.85
N PHE A 362 -27.48 -9.85 12.31
CA PHE A 362 -26.32 -10.69 12.03
C PHE A 362 -25.58 -11.06 13.32
N ALA A 363 -24.75 -12.10 13.26
CA ALA A 363 -23.86 -12.46 14.36
C ALA A 363 -22.81 -11.36 14.62
N PRO A 364 -22.37 -11.18 15.88
CA PRO A 364 -21.24 -10.30 16.17
C PRO A 364 -19.96 -10.84 15.55
N PHE A 365 -19.04 -9.93 15.23
CA PHE A 365 -17.66 -10.27 14.84
C PHE A 365 -16.68 -9.40 15.61
N ARG A 366 -15.47 -9.91 15.80
CA ARG A 366 -14.41 -9.25 16.56
C ARG A 366 -13.18 -9.01 15.73
N LEU A 367 -12.48 -7.92 16.02
CA LEU A 367 -11.27 -7.51 15.32
C LEU A 367 -10.46 -6.52 16.14
N THR A 368 -9.17 -6.38 15.83
CA THR A 368 -8.33 -5.37 16.47
C THR A 368 -8.84 -3.95 16.16
N PRO A 369 -8.70 -2.97 17.08
CA PRO A 369 -9.25 -1.62 16.89
C PRO A 369 -8.79 -0.91 15.61
N ASN A 370 -7.61 -1.22 15.10
CA ASN A 370 -7.05 -0.59 13.91
C ASN A 370 -7.46 -1.25 12.59
N HIS A 371 -8.09 -2.44 12.64
CA HIS A 371 -8.50 -3.14 11.43
C HIS A 371 -9.64 -2.37 10.74
N ARG A 372 -9.58 -2.28 9.41
CA ARG A 372 -10.50 -1.43 8.63
C ARG A 372 -11.71 -2.22 8.13
N VAL A 373 -12.88 -1.61 8.31
CA VAL A 373 -14.20 -2.13 7.99
C VAL A 373 -14.83 -1.22 6.95
N TRP A 374 -15.49 -1.81 5.95
CA TRP A 374 -16.17 -1.06 4.91
C TRP A 374 -17.51 -0.53 5.41
N ALA A 375 -17.58 0.78 5.69
CA ALA A 375 -18.70 1.39 6.41
C ALA A 375 -18.87 2.89 6.14
N PHE A 376 -20.03 3.44 6.51
CA PHE A 376 -20.28 4.90 6.51
C PHE A 376 -21.13 5.33 7.70
N PRO A 377 -21.02 6.59 8.16
CA PRO A 377 -21.78 7.08 9.29
C PRO A 377 -23.19 7.53 8.90
N ARG A 378 -24.17 7.32 9.79
CA ARG A 378 -25.53 7.85 9.70
C ARG A 378 -25.79 8.78 10.89
N PRO A 379 -25.32 10.04 10.84
CA PRO A 379 -25.40 10.94 11.97
C PRO A 379 -26.85 11.19 12.40
N ALA A 380 -27.07 11.23 13.71
CA ALA A 380 -28.38 11.59 14.26
C ALA A 380 -28.62 13.09 14.05
N ARG A 381 -29.84 13.46 13.67
CA ARG A 381 -30.30 14.86 13.68
C ARG A 381 -31.26 15.03 14.84
N ARG A 382 -31.10 16.12 15.59
CA ARG A 382 -32.00 16.47 16.68
C ARG A 382 -33.29 17.02 16.08
N LYS A 383 -34.43 16.34 16.30
CA LYS A 383 -35.75 16.79 15.85
C LYS A 383 -36.77 16.53 16.94
N ALA A 384 -37.46 17.59 17.40
CA ALA A 384 -38.43 17.55 18.49
C ALA A 384 -37.88 16.89 19.78
N GLY A 385 -36.68 17.27 20.20
CA GLY A 385 -36.05 16.77 21.43
C GLY A 385 -35.55 15.32 21.39
N ARG A 386 -35.69 14.60 20.26
CA ARG A 386 -35.21 13.23 20.06
C ARG A 386 -34.14 13.16 18.97
N ASP A 387 -33.19 12.26 19.16
CA ASP A 387 -32.21 11.91 18.12
C ASP A 387 -32.88 11.03 17.08
N LYS A 388 -33.09 11.59 15.88
CA LYS A 388 -33.67 10.87 14.74
C LYS A 388 -32.60 10.69 13.69
N ARG A 389 -32.33 9.43 13.33
CA ARG A 389 -31.41 9.09 12.24
C ARG A 389 -32.19 8.95 10.92
N PRO A 390 -31.68 9.47 9.79
CA PRO A 390 -32.31 9.28 8.48
C PRO A 390 -32.38 7.79 8.12
N HIS A 391 -33.25 7.37 7.21
CA HIS A 391 -33.26 5.98 6.74
C HIS A 391 -31.97 5.68 5.95
N ILE A 392 -31.47 4.43 5.96
CA ILE A 392 -30.23 4.07 5.26
C ILE A 392 -30.32 4.41 3.76
N ALA A 393 -31.46 4.09 3.12
CA ALA A 393 -31.69 4.39 1.70
C ALA A 393 -31.55 5.89 1.39
N SER A 394 -32.12 6.76 2.22
CA SER A 394 -32.01 8.21 2.04
C SER A 394 -30.58 8.75 2.18
N VAL A 395 -29.71 8.05 2.91
CA VAL A 395 -28.29 8.42 3.04
C VAL A 395 -27.53 8.05 1.77
N LEU A 396 -27.82 6.87 1.20
CA LEU A 396 -27.24 6.39 -0.05
C LEU A 396 -27.70 7.25 -1.24
N GLU A 397 -29.01 7.57 -1.32
CA GLU A 397 -29.58 8.49 -2.32
C GLU A 397 -28.95 9.89 -2.26
N GLY A 398 -28.46 10.30 -1.08
CA GLY A 398 -27.71 11.54 -0.88
C GLY A 398 -26.23 11.48 -1.30
N GLY A 399 -25.79 10.38 -1.95
CA GLY A 399 -24.44 10.22 -2.48
C GLY A 399 -23.37 9.74 -1.47
N VAL A 400 -23.78 9.32 -0.27
CA VAL A 400 -22.83 8.78 0.72
C VAL A 400 -22.48 7.34 0.36
N ALA A 401 -21.20 7.09 0.07
CA ALA A 401 -20.68 5.76 -0.21
C ALA A 401 -19.91 5.17 0.99
N PRO A 402 -19.82 3.83 1.11
CA PRO A 402 -18.99 3.20 2.13
C PRO A 402 -17.50 3.47 1.90
N ARG A 403 -16.77 3.65 2.98
CA ARG A 403 -15.32 3.86 2.98
C ARG A 403 -14.65 2.96 4.02
N TRP A 404 -13.33 2.82 3.93
CA TRP A 404 -12.57 2.05 4.92
C TRP A 404 -12.41 2.83 6.22
N VAL A 405 -12.98 2.32 7.30
CA VAL A 405 -12.99 2.96 8.62
C VAL A 405 -12.46 2.00 9.67
N LYS A 406 -11.68 2.51 10.63
CA LYS A 406 -11.19 1.65 11.72
C LYS A 406 -12.34 1.08 12.53
N ALA A 407 -12.19 -0.17 12.95
CA ALA A 407 -13.12 -0.81 13.86
C ALA A 407 -13.31 0.01 15.16
N GLY A 408 -12.23 0.58 15.70
CA GLY A 408 -12.26 1.40 16.93
C GLY A 408 -13.06 2.70 16.81
N ASP A 409 -13.29 3.20 15.59
CA ASP A 409 -14.05 4.42 15.33
C ASP A 409 -15.54 4.13 15.09
N LEU A 410 -15.92 2.85 14.96
CA LEU A 410 -17.30 2.45 14.81
C LEU A 410 -18.08 2.74 16.09
N SER A 411 -19.32 3.17 15.91
CA SER A 411 -20.26 3.44 17.00
C SER A 411 -21.69 3.13 16.55
N PRO A 412 -22.66 3.04 17.48
CA PRO A 412 -24.07 2.94 17.09
C PRO A 412 -24.42 4.09 16.15
N GLY A 413 -24.95 3.78 14.96
CA GLY A 413 -25.24 4.78 13.93
C GLY A 413 -24.32 4.69 12.72
N TRP A 414 -23.28 3.88 12.76
CA TRP A 414 -22.59 3.45 11.57
C TRP A 414 -23.39 2.40 10.80
N VAL A 415 -23.11 2.28 9.51
CA VAL A 415 -23.70 1.31 8.58
C VAL A 415 -22.55 0.55 7.91
N LEU A 416 -22.55 -0.77 8.03
CA LEU A 416 -21.61 -1.68 7.38
C LEU A 416 -22.10 -2.01 5.98
N ALA A 417 -21.17 -2.24 5.05
CA ALA A 417 -21.46 -2.74 3.72
C ALA A 417 -20.93 -4.18 3.57
N TYR A 418 -21.82 -5.09 3.16
CA TYR A 418 -21.49 -6.48 2.79
C TYR A 418 -21.65 -6.64 1.26
N PRO A 419 -20.61 -7.05 0.53
CA PRO A 419 -20.63 -7.08 -0.94
C PRO A 419 -21.59 -8.13 -1.51
N VAL A 420 -22.27 -7.79 -2.61
CA VAL A 420 -23.06 -8.74 -3.41
C VAL A 420 -22.15 -9.48 -4.39
N LEU A 421 -22.25 -10.81 -4.48
CA LEU A 421 -21.47 -11.62 -5.42
C LEU A 421 -21.91 -11.37 -6.88
N ARG A 422 -21.02 -10.87 -7.72
CA ARG A 422 -21.31 -10.44 -9.11
C ARG A 422 -20.92 -11.43 -10.20
N GLU A 423 -20.10 -12.43 -9.87
CA GLU A 423 -19.64 -13.44 -10.84
C GLU A 423 -20.82 -14.19 -11.49
N LYS A 424 -20.76 -14.41 -12.80
CA LYS A 424 -21.77 -15.17 -13.53
C LYS A 424 -21.13 -16.33 -14.29
N GLU A 425 -21.78 -17.48 -14.24
CA GLU A 425 -21.41 -18.69 -14.98
C GLU A 425 -22.71 -19.40 -15.33
N ASP A 426 -23.00 -19.52 -16.63
CA ASP A 426 -24.11 -20.35 -17.08
C ASP A 426 -23.61 -21.75 -17.41
N ARG A 427 -23.85 -22.66 -16.47
CA ARG A 427 -23.56 -24.08 -16.67
C ARG A 427 -24.79 -24.74 -17.28
N ALA A 428 -24.67 -25.21 -18.53
CA ALA A 428 -25.76 -25.88 -19.23
C ALA A 428 -25.92 -27.35 -18.82
N THR A 429 -24.82 -28.06 -18.57
CA THR A 429 -24.81 -29.49 -18.25
C THR A 429 -23.75 -29.86 -17.20
N LEU A 430 -23.89 -31.04 -16.62
CA LEU A 430 -22.85 -31.71 -15.85
C LEU A 430 -22.72 -33.17 -16.28
N THR A 431 -21.52 -33.74 -16.17
CA THR A 431 -21.30 -35.17 -16.38
C THR A 431 -21.26 -35.86 -15.03
N ALA A 432 -22.00 -36.96 -14.90
CA ALA A 432 -22.06 -37.77 -13.69
C ALA A 432 -21.82 -39.25 -14.03
N ASP A 433 -20.84 -39.86 -13.35
CA ASP A 433 -20.50 -41.27 -13.54
C ASP A 433 -21.71 -42.17 -13.26
N GLY A 434 -22.15 -42.91 -14.29
CA GLY A 434 -23.30 -43.80 -14.21
C GLY A 434 -24.67 -43.13 -14.42
N LEU A 435 -24.73 -41.82 -14.65
CA LEU A 435 -25.94 -41.08 -15.06
C LEU A 435 -25.77 -40.35 -16.40
N GLY A 436 -24.54 -40.25 -16.92
CA GLY A 436 -24.26 -39.59 -18.20
C GLY A 436 -24.26 -38.07 -18.08
N VAL A 437 -24.73 -37.39 -19.14
CA VAL A 437 -24.82 -35.92 -19.19
C VAL A 437 -26.19 -35.50 -18.66
N ILE A 438 -26.19 -34.72 -17.58
CA ILE A 438 -27.39 -34.21 -16.93
C ILE A 438 -27.53 -32.71 -17.27
N PRO A 439 -28.67 -32.26 -17.81
CA PRO A 439 -28.94 -30.84 -17.98
C PRO A 439 -29.06 -30.13 -16.62
N VAL A 440 -28.50 -28.92 -16.52
CA VAL A 440 -28.70 -28.04 -15.36
C VAL A 440 -29.93 -27.17 -15.63
N ASP A 441 -31.08 -27.82 -15.60
CA ASP A 441 -32.40 -27.24 -15.87
C ASP A 441 -33.27 -27.16 -14.60
N GLU A 442 -34.55 -26.83 -14.77
CA GLU A 442 -35.48 -26.68 -13.66
C GLU A 442 -35.66 -27.97 -12.85
N GLU A 443 -35.71 -29.13 -13.53
CA GLU A 443 -35.89 -30.43 -12.89
C GLU A 443 -34.67 -30.79 -12.03
N PHE A 444 -33.46 -30.67 -12.59
CA PHE A 444 -32.24 -30.95 -11.85
C PHE A 444 -32.06 -30.01 -10.65
N LEU A 445 -32.30 -28.70 -10.84
CA LEU A 445 -32.17 -27.72 -9.75
C LEU A 445 -33.23 -27.92 -8.66
N THR A 446 -34.43 -28.38 -9.03
CA THR A 446 -35.48 -28.77 -8.07
C THR A 446 -35.04 -29.97 -7.23
N LEU A 447 -34.48 -31.01 -7.87
CA LEU A 447 -33.91 -32.17 -7.17
C LEU A 447 -32.79 -31.75 -6.20
N CYS A 448 -31.91 -30.85 -6.63
CA CYS A 448 -30.86 -30.29 -5.77
C CYS A 448 -31.44 -29.58 -4.54
N GLY A 449 -32.47 -28.74 -4.73
CA GLY A 449 -33.14 -28.04 -3.63
C GLY A 449 -33.81 -28.99 -2.65
N TYR A 450 -34.55 -30.00 -3.15
CA TYR A 450 -35.15 -31.03 -2.30
C TYR A 450 -34.11 -31.88 -1.58
N TYR A 451 -32.98 -32.19 -2.23
CA TYR A 451 -31.90 -32.88 -1.53
C TYR A 451 -31.32 -32.02 -0.42
N LEU A 452 -31.10 -30.74 -0.66
CA LEU A 452 -30.51 -29.82 0.31
C LEU A 452 -31.44 -29.59 1.52
N ALA A 453 -32.75 -29.52 1.31
CA ALA A 453 -33.74 -29.42 2.38
C ALA A 453 -33.99 -30.79 3.04
N GLU A 454 -34.65 -31.70 2.31
CA GLU A 454 -35.26 -32.92 2.85
C GLU A 454 -34.46 -34.21 2.63
N GLY A 455 -33.40 -34.15 1.83
CA GLY A 455 -32.64 -35.32 1.42
C GLY A 455 -31.66 -35.85 2.48
N VAL A 456 -31.58 -37.18 2.57
CA VAL A 456 -30.59 -37.93 3.37
C VAL A 456 -30.02 -39.07 2.53
N LEU A 457 -28.69 -39.21 2.52
CA LEU A 457 -28.03 -40.37 1.93
C LEU A 457 -27.71 -41.40 3.00
N SER A 458 -28.02 -42.66 2.71
CA SER A 458 -27.69 -43.80 3.56
C SER A 458 -27.15 -44.97 2.72
N GLY A 459 -26.55 -45.95 3.40
CA GLY A 459 -26.07 -47.17 2.77
C GLY A 459 -25.08 -47.96 3.62
N LYS A 460 -24.50 -49.01 3.05
CA LYS A 460 -23.61 -49.98 3.70
C LYS A 460 -22.18 -49.81 3.20
N GLY A 461 -21.20 -50.04 4.09
CA GLY A 461 -19.77 -49.97 3.74
C GLY A 461 -19.35 -48.59 3.21
N GLY A 462 -19.96 -47.52 3.70
CA GLY A 462 -19.66 -46.14 3.28
C GLY A 462 -20.24 -45.71 1.94
N LYS A 463 -20.87 -46.60 1.16
CA LYS A 463 -21.45 -46.28 -0.16
C LYS A 463 -22.85 -45.65 -0.03
N PRO A 464 -23.12 -44.48 -0.63
CA PRO A 464 -24.40 -43.76 -0.49
C PRO A 464 -25.47 -44.29 -1.46
N TYR A 465 -25.79 -45.58 -1.43
CA TYR A 465 -26.68 -46.16 -2.46
C TYR A 465 -28.17 -45.87 -2.24
N GLN A 466 -28.60 -45.45 -1.06
CA GLN A 466 -30.00 -45.11 -0.78
C GLN A 466 -30.15 -43.60 -0.59
N GLN A 467 -31.08 -43.02 -1.33
CA GLN A 467 -31.50 -41.62 -1.21
C GLN A 467 -32.92 -41.60 -0.64
N SER A 468 -33.10 -40.98 0.52
CA SER A 468 -34.41 -40.78 1.15
C SER A 468 -34.73 -39.29 1.22
N PHE A 469 -35.97 -38.91 0.90
CA PHE A 469 -36.48 -37.54 1.01
C PHE A 469 -37.74 -37.57 1.86
N TYR A 470 -37.84 -36.69 2.86
CA TYR A 470 -38.93 -36.67 3.81
C TYR A 470 -39.80 -35.43 3.60
N PHE A 471 -41.09 -35.61 3.34
CA PHE A 471 -42.05 -34.52 3.17
C PHE A 471 -43.18 -34.67 4.18
N HIS A 472 -43.91 -33.59 4.44
CA HIS A 472 -45.16 -33.67 5.21
C HIS A 472 -46.24 -34.42 4.41
N GLU A 473 -47.18 -35.09 5.08
CA GLU A 473 -48.25 -35.87 4.42
C GLU A 473 -49.14 -35.06 3.45
N ARG A 474 -49.13 -33.74 3.59
CA ARG A 474 -49.92 -32.79 2.79
C ARG A 474 -49.18 -32.27 1.56
N GLU A 475 -47.88 -32.58 1.44
CA GLU A 475 -47.00 -32.08 0.38
C GLU A 475 -46.94 -33.06 -0.80
N THR A 476 -48.10 -33.62 -1.17
CA THR A 476 -48.22 -34.63 -2.23
C THR A 476 -47.71 -34.14 -3.58
N ALA A 477 -47.89 -32.86 -3.89
CA ALA A 477 -47.39 -32.26 -5.12
C ALA A 477 -45.84 -32.29 -5.23
N TYR A 478 -45.11 -32.10 -4.12
CA TYR A 478 -43.65 -32.17 -4.11
C TYR A 478 -43.15 -33.60 -4.27
N VAL A 479 -43.87 -34.55 -3.65
CA VAL A 479 -43.63 -35.98 -3.80
C VAL A 479 -43.79 -36.41 -5.27
N ASP A 480 -44.89 -36.03 -5.92
CA ASP A 480 -45.14 -36.40 -7.32
C ASP A 480 -44.13 -35.75 -8.27
N ARG A 481 -43.76 -34.49 -8.03
CA ARG A 481 -42.71 -33.79 -8.79
C ARG A 481 -41.36 -34.49 -8.65
N LEU A 482 -40.94 -34.82 -7.42
CA LEU A 482 -39.69 -35.54 -7.17
C LEU A 482 -39.66 -36.90 -7.88
N ARG A 483 -40.77 -37.66 -7.82
CA ARG A 483 -40.86 -38.96 -8.50
C ARG A 483 -40.72 -38.83 -10.01
N THR A 484 -41.29 -37.78 -10.58
CA THR A 484 -41.20 -37.49 -12.02
C THR A 484 -39.75 -37.20 -12.41
N ILE A 485 -39.07 -36.33 -11.65
CA ILE A 485 -37.65 -36.01 -11.87
C ILE A 485 -36.77 -37.26 -11.77
N LEU A 486 -36.99 -38.09 -10.74
CA LEU A 486 -36.23 -39.34 -10.57
C LEU A 486 -36.49 -40.32 -11.73
N ALA A 487 -37.72 -40.42 -12.20
CA ALA A 487 -38.06 -41.25 -13.36
C ALA A 487 -37.40 -40.73 -14.65
N GLY A 488 -37.33 -39.40 -14.83
CA GLY A 488 -36.60 -38.75 -15.93
C GLY A 488 -35.10 -39.08 -15.95
N LEU A 489 -34.50 -39.31 -14.77
CA LEU A 489 -33.13 -39.82 -14.62
C LEU A 489 -33.00 -41.34 -14.80
N GLY A 490 -34.08 -42.03 -15.19
CA GLY A 490 -34.11 -43.49 -15.33
C GLY A 490 -34.14 -44.24 -13.99
N LEU A 491 -34.47 -43.57 -12.88
CA LEU A 491 -34.44 -44.15 -11.54
C LEU A 491 -35.85 -44.52 -11.06
N ARG A 492 -35.96 -45.70 -10.45
CA ARG A 492 -37.18 -46.11 -9.77
C ARG A 492 -37.23 -45.51 -8.37
N SER A 493 -38.42 -45.10 -7.95
CA SER A 493 -38.68 -44.60 -6.60
C SER A 493 -39.89 -45.30 -5.98
N SER A 494 -39.84 -45.50 -4.66
CA SER A 494 -40.95 -45.99 -3.84
C SER A 494 -41.37 -44.93 -2.84
N VAL A 495 -42.64 -44.91 -2.47
CA VAL A 495 -43.18 -43.98 -1.47
C VAL A 495 -43.67 -44.78 -0.26
N ALA A 496 -43.29 -44.33 0.92
CA ALA A 496 -43.79 -44.88 2.19
C ALA A 496 -44.32 -43.74 3.07
N SER A 497 -45.55 -43.86 3.54
CA SER A 497 -46.14 -42.88 4.47
C SER A 497 -46.21 -43.45 5.88
N ARG A 498 -45.77 -42.67 6.88
CA ARG A 498 -45.86 -43.01 8.30
C ARG A 498 -46.27 -41.76 9.10
N ARG A 499 -47.43 -41.83 9.76
CA ARG A 499 -48.03 -40.68 10.47
C ARG A 499 -48.10 -39.46 9.53
N HIS A 500 -47.49 -38.34 9.91
CA HIS A 500 -47.49 -37.07 9.17
C HIS A 500 -46.31 -36.92 8.19
N THR A 501 -45.55 -37.99 7.93
CA THR A 501 -44.37 -37.95 7.06
C THR A 501 -44.53 -38.91 5.89
N THR A 502 -44.25 -38.42 4.69
CA THR A 502 -44.16 -39.19 3.46
C THR A 502 -42.69 -39.25 3.02
N GLU A 503 -42.15 -40.46 2.98
CA GLU A 503 -40.78 -40.73 2.54
C GLU A 503 -40.78 -41.17 1.07
N VAL A 504 -39.97 -40.50 0.24
CA VAL A 504 -39.64 -40.94 -1.11
C VAL A 504 -38.25 -41.57 -1.09
N ILE A 505 -38.15 -42.83 -1.51
CA ILE A 505 -36.91 -43.59 -1.49
C ILE A 505 -36.52 -43.95 -2.92
N THR A 506 -35.26 -43.75 -3.27
CA THR A 506 -34.64 -44.33 -4.47
C THR A 506 -33.29 -44.95 -4.14
N HIS A 507 -32.88 -45.93 -4.93
CA HIS A 507 -31.63 -46.64 -4.73
C HIS A 507 -30.74 -46.50 -5.97
N SER A 508 -29.77 -45.58 -5.90
CA SER A 508 -28.79 -45.38 -6.95
C SER A 508 -27.44 -45.00 -6.36
N LEU A 509 -26.41 -45.81 -6.65
CA LEU A 509 -25.04 -45.47 -6.26
C LEU A 509 -24.52 -44.25 -7.04
N ALA A 510 -24.91 -44.13 -8.31
CA ALA A 510 -24.50 -43.02 -9.19
C ALA A 510 -25.08 -41.68 -8.70
N LEU A 511 -26.39 -41.63 -8.43
CA LEU A 511 -27.03 -40.43 -7.88
C LEU A 511 -26.50 -40.10 -6.49
N GLY A 512 -26.32 -41.11 -5.63
CA GLY A 512 -25.78 -40.89 -4.29
C GLY A 512 -24.37 -40.29 -4.29
N ARG A 513 -23.48 -40.78 -5.16
CA ARG A 513 -22.13 -40.21 -5.34
C ARG A 513 -22.18 -38.80 -5.88
N LEU A 514 -23.07 -38.52 -6.83
CA LEU A 514 -23.27 -37.19 -7.38
C LEU A 514 -23.71 -36.20 -6.29
N LEU A 515 -24.78 -36.52 -5.55
CA LEU A 515 -25.32 -35.67 -4.49
C LEU A 515 -24.32 -35.50 -3.34
N GLU A 516 -23.64 -36.56 -2.93
CA GLU A 516 -22.58 -36.48 -1.91
C GLU A 516 -21.40 -35.60 -2.36
N GLY A 517 -20.96 -35.75 -3.61
CA GLY A 517 -19.85 -34.96 -4.15
C GLY A 517 -20.18 -33.48 -4.28
N LEU A 518 -21.40 -33.16 -4.73
CA LEU A 518 -21.85 -31.78 -4.89
C LEU A 518 -22.18 -31.10 -3.55
N PHE A 519 -22.89 -31.81 -2.69
CA PHE A 519 -23.57 -31.18 -1.56
C PHE A 519 -23.11 -31.70 -0.20
N GLY A 520 -22.44 -32.85 -0.12
CA GLY A 520 -22.14 -33.53 1.14
C GLY A 520 -23.31 -34.39 1.64
N ARG A 521 -23.04 -35.25 2.63
CA ARG A 521 -23.96 -36.30 3.10
C ARG A 521 -24.89 -35.89 4.24
N GLY A 522 -24.36 -35.26 5.28
CA GLY A 522 -25.10 -34.93 6.51
C GLY A 522 -25.67 -33.52 6.51
N ALA A 523 -26.80 -33.29 7.18
CA ALA A 523 -27.49 -31.99 7.22
C ALA A 523 -26.58 -30.81 7.61
N ALA A 524 -25.69 -30.98 8.59
CA ALA A 524 -24.75 -29.95 9.03
C ALA A 524 -23.58 -29.71 8.06
N THR A 525 -23.29 -30.68 7.18
CA THR A 525 -22.21 -30.62 6.18
C THR A 525 -22.70 -30.21 4.79
N LYS A 526 -24.03 -30.07 4.62
CA LYS A 526 -24.64 -29.69 3.35
C LYS A 526 -24.10 -28.33 2.90
N ARG A 527 -23.73 -28.19 1.63
CA ARG A 527 -23.22 -26.94 1.04
C ARG A 527 -23.53 -26.91 -0.44
N LEU A 528 -23.47 -25.76 -1.07
CA LEU A 528 -23.50 -25.60 -2.52
C LEU A 528 -22.08 -25.55 -3.10
N PRO A 529 -21.83 -26.14 -4.27
CA PRO A 529 -20.58 -25.95 -4.99
C PRO A 529 -20.50 -24.51 -5.53
N ALA A 530 -19.29 -23.97 -5.64
CA ALA A 530 -19.06 -22.56 -5.99
C ALA A 530 -19.73 -22.10 -7.31
N TRP A 531 -19.88 -23.00 -8.29
CA TRP A 531 -20.50 -22.70 -9.59
C TRP A 531 -22.02 -22.47 -9.47
N MET A 532 -22.71 -23.11 -8.52
CA MET A 532 -24.16 -22.89 -8.30
C MET A 532 -24.46 -21.48 -7.76
N LEU A 533 -23.50 -20.89 -7.04
CA LEU A 533 -23.59 -19.50 -6.58
C LEU A 533 -23.42 -18.48 -7.70
N ARG A 534 -22.90 -18.90 -8.86
CA ARG A 534 -22.69 -18.07 -10.05
C ARG A 534 -23.75 -18.24 -11.13
N LEU A 535 -24.69 -19.17 -10.95
CA LEU A 535 -25.74 -19.42 -11.93
C LEU A 535 -26.54 -18.14 -12.26
N PRO A 536 -27.11 -18.08 -13.48
CA PRO A 536 -28.11 -17.10 -13.87
C PRO A 536 -29.27 -16.98 -12.86
N HIS A 537 -29.88 -15.79 -12.78
CA HIS A 537 -30.86 -15.47 -11.74
C HIS A 537 -32.13 -16.34 -11.82
N ASP A 538 -32.56 -16.71 -13.03
CA ASP A 538 -33.67 -17.63 -13.28
C ASP A 538 -33.40 -19.03 -12.70
N LYS A 539 -32.21 -19.60 -12.95
CA LYS A 539 -31.78 -20.87 -12.34
C LYS A 539 -31.66 -20.77 -10.81
N GLN A 540 -31.12 -19.67 -10.29
CA GLN A 540 -31.06 -19.42 -8.85
C GLN A 540 -32.44 -19.26 -8.21
N ALA A 541 -33.42 -18.70 -8.93
CA ALA A 541 -34.79 -18.59 -8.48
C ALA A 541 -35.46 -19.97 -8.35
N VAL A 542 -35.23 -20.90 -9.29
CA VAL A 542 -35.69 -22.29 -9.19
C VAL A 542 -35.12 -22.97 -7.94
N LEU A 543 -33.80 -22.90 -7.75
CA LEU A 543 -33.15 -23.49 -6.58
C LEU A 543 -33.69 -22.89 -5.27
N THR A 544 -33.88 -21.57 -5.24
CA THR A 544 -34.45 -20.86 -4.07
C THR A 544 -35.86 -21.33 -3.77
N ARG A 545 -36.70 -21.53 -4.79
CA ARG A 545 -38.06 -22.06 -4.63
C ARG A 545 -38.04 -23.46 -4.02
N ALA A 546 -37.26 -24.38 -4.57
CA ALA A 546 -37.17 -25.75 -4.09
C ALA A 546 -36.64 -25.85 -2.64
N LEU A 547 -35.68 -24.99 -2.26
CA LEU A 547 -35.23 -24.88 -0.87
C LEU A 547 -36.33 -24.40 0.08
N TRP A 548 -37.19 -23.48 -0.37
CA TRP A 548 -38.30 -22.96 0.42
C TRP A 548 -39.51 -23.90 0.48
N GLU A 549 -39.70 -24.75 -0.53
CA GLU A 549 -40.73 -25.79 -0.55
C GLU A 549 -40.49 -26.85 0.54
N GLY A 550 -39.24 -27.13 0.92
CA GLY A 550 -38.90 -28.02 2.04
C GLY A 550 -38.68 -27.29 3.37
N ASP A 551 -37.52 -26.66 3.53
CA ASP A 551 -37.06 -26.05 4.80
C ASP A 551 -37.56 -24.59 5.02
N GLY A 552 -38.42 -24.10 4.12
CA GLY A 552 -38.94 -22.75 4.14
C GLY A 552 -40.21 -22.60 4.98
N TYR A 553 -40.36 -21.44 5.60
CA TYR A 553 -41.60 -21.03 6.27
C TYR A 553 -41.96 -19.62 5.83
N VAL A 554 -43.23 -19.42 5.46
CA VAL A 554 -43.77 -18.09 5.20
C VAL A 554 -45.06 -17.90 5.99
N GLY A 555 -45.09 -16.87 6.84
CA GLY A 555 -46.24 -16.61 7.69
C GLY A 555 -46.13 -15.31 8.48
N ARG A 556 -47.17 -15.01 9.25
CA ARG A 556 -47.18 -13.83 10.13
C ARG A 556 -46.53 -14.15 11.47
N VAL A 557 -45.59 -13.30 11.89
CA VAL A 557 -44.91 -13.41 13.18
C VAL A 557 -45.00 -12.06 13.86
N ARG A 558 -45.65 -11.99 15.03
CA ARG A 558 -45.86 -10.72 15.78
C ARG A 558 -46.49 -9.61 14.91
N GLY A 559 -47.51 -9.97 14.13
CA GLY A 559 -48.33 -9.04 13.34
C GLY A 559 -47.81 -8.69 11.94
N TYR A 560 -46.56 -9.00 11.60
CA TYR A 560 -45.97 -8.75 10.27
C TYR A 560 -45.60 -10.06 9.58
N TRP A 561 -45.60 -10.04 8.26
CA TRP A 561 -45.14 -11.19 7.49
C TRP A 561 -43.64 -11.39 7.56
N ARG A 562 -43.24 -12.65 7.53
CA ARG A 562 -41.85 -13.09 7.55
C ARG A 562 -41.72 -14.35 6.72
N ALA A 563 -40.70 -14.39 5.88
CA ALA A 563 -40.20 -15.63 5.27
C ALA A 563 -38.90 -16.02 5.98
N THR A 564 -38.75 -17.28 6.35
CA THR A 564 -37.54 -17.84 6.93
C THR A 564 -37.16 -19.14 6.26
N TYR A 565 -35.87 -19.31 6.00
CA TYR A 565 -35.26 -20.59 5.68
C TYR A 565 -34.34 -20.98 6.84
N SER A 566 -34.43 -22.21 7.32
CA SER A 566 -33.64 -22.69 8.47
C SER A 566 -32.83 -23.91 8.08
N THR A 567 -31.57 -23.97 8.49
CA THR A 567 -30.71 -25.13 8.26
C THR A 567 -29.69 -25.32 9.38
N SER A 568 -29.25 -26.56 9.59
CA SER A 568 -28.17 -26.85 10.54
C SER A 568 -26.78 -26.61 9.94
N SER A 569 -26.67 -26.46 8.61
CA SER A 569 -25.42 -26.12 7.94
C SER A 569 -25.17 -24.62 7.92
N TRP A 570 -24.05 -24.21 8.51
CA TRP A 570 -23.59 -22.83 8.43
C TRP A 570 -23.26 -22.41 7.00
N ALA A 571 -22.59 -23.29 6.25
CA ALA A 571 -22.18 -23.01 4.89
C ALA A 571 -23.38 -22.79 3.98
N LEU A 572 -24.37 -23.69 4.04
CA LEU A 572 -25.60 -23.55 3.26
C LEU A 572 -26.37 -22.29 3.63
N ALA A 573 -26.43 -21.90 4.91
CA ALA A 573 -27.11 -20.68 5.33
C ALA A 573 -26.46 -19.41 4.75
N VAL A 574 -25.13 -19.30 4.77
CA VAL A 574 -24.38 -18.19 4.13
C VAL A 574 -24.61 -18.19 2.62
N GLN A 575 -24.58 -19.36 1.99
CA GLN A 575 -24.72 -19.51 0.55
C GLN A 575 -26.14 -19.17 0.05
N VAL A 576 -27.17 -19.58 0.78
CA VAL A 576 -28.56 -19.17 0.52
C VAL A 576 -28.72 -17.66 0.71
N HIS A 577 -28.11 -17.09 1.75
CA HIS A 577 -28.08 -15.63 1.93
C HIS A 577 -27.46 -14.91 0.73
N GLN A 578 -26.31 -15.39 0.22
CA GLN A 578 -25.68 -14.83 -0.98
C GLN A 578 -26.56 -14.92 -2.24
N ILE A 579 -27.25 -16.04 -2.44
CA ILE A 579 -28.19 -16.20 -3.57
C ILE A 579 -29.33 -15.18 -3.46
N LEU A 580 -29.92 -15.01 -2.27
CA LEU A 580 -30.99 -14.03 -2.07
C LEU A 580 -30.53 -12.61 -2.38
N LEU A 581 -29.33 -12.22 -1.96
CA LEU A 581 -28.79 -10.90 -2.28
C LEU A 581 -28.63 -10.68 -3.79
N ARG A 582 -28.14 -11.68 -4.53
CA ARG A 582 -28.07 -11.63 -6.01
C ARG A 582 -29.44 -11.47 -6.66
N LEU A 583 -30.45 -12.14 -6.11
CA LEU A 583 -31.84 -12.03 -6.55
C LEU A 583 -32.52 -10.72 -6.10
N GLY A 584 -31.79 -9.79 -5.47
CA GLY A 584 -32.31 -8.51 -4.98
C GLY A 584 -33.19 -8.64 -3.73
N VAL A 585 -33.10 -9.76 -3.01
CA VAL A 585 -33.86 -10.04 -1.79
C VAL A 585 -32.99 -9.77 -0.56
N ALA A 586 -33.18 -8.61 0.06
CA ALA A 586 -32.49 -8.26 1.30
C ALA A 586 -32.89 -9.20 2.45
N ALA A 587 -31.90 -9.92 3.00
CA ALA A 587 -32.10 -10.94 4.03
C ALA A 587 -31.14 -10.79 5.21
N PHE A 588 -31.60 -11.19 6.39
CA PHE A 588 -30.81 -11.33 7.60
C PHE A 588 -30.24 -12.74 7.72
N LEU A 589 -29.10 -12.89 8.38
CA LEU A 589 -28.47 -14.18 8.66
C LEU A 589 -28.09 -14.27 10.14
N HIS A 590 -28.82 -15.08 10.90
CA HIS A 590 -28.62 -15.24 12.35
C HIS A 590 -28.77 -16.71 12.75
N HIS A 591 -28.54 -17.03 14.03
CA HIS A 591 -28.79 -18.34 14.59
C HIS A 591 -29.86 -18.27 15.68
N ARG A 592 -30.49 -19.40 15.98
CA ARG A 592 -31.29 -19.59 17.19
C ARG A 592 -30.62 -20.65 18.05
N ASP A 593 -30.31 -20.27 19.29
CA ASP A 593 -29.87 -21.21 20.31
C ASP A 593 -31.12 -21.68 21.06
N GLN A 594 -31.49 -22.96 20.91
CA GLN A 594 -32.54 -23.60 21.71
C GLN A 594 -31.86 -24.52 22.74
N SER A 595 -32.24 -24.39 24.01
CA SER A 595 -31.73 -25.24 25.10
C SER A 595 -31.84 -26.72 24.72
N GLY A 596 -30.71 -27.44 24.75
CA GLY A 596 -30.64 -28.88 24.47
C GLY A 596 -30.69 -29.32 22.99
N ARG A 597 -30.72 -28.38 22.02
CA ARG A 597 -30.69 -28.71 20.57
C ARG A 597 -29.48 -28.10 19.87
N LYS A 598 -29.06 -28.74 18.76
CA LYS A 598 -27.98 -28.22 17.89
C LYS A 598 -28.36 -26.84 17.36
N ARG A 599 -27.36 -25.95 17.25
CA ARG A 599 -27.52 -24.59 16.71
C ARG A 599 -28.07 -24.65 15.28
N ASN A 600 -29.16 -23.94 15.03
CA ASN A 600 -29.75 -23.77 13.71
C ASN A 600 -29.54 -22.35 13.19
N TRP A 601 -29.12 -22.26 11.94
CA TRP A 601 -28.94 -21.01 11.20
C TRP A 601 -30.22 -20.66 10.45
N VAL A 602 -30.55 -19.37 10.44
CA VAL A 602 -31.80 -18.84 9.91
C VAL A 602 -31.51 -17.68 8.99
N VAL A 603 -31.95 -17.81 7.75
CA VAL A 603 -32.04 -16.72 6.77
C VAL A 603 -33.44 -16.14 6.86
N SER A 604 -33.59 -14.85 7.15
CA SER A 604 -34.91 -14.23 7.34
C SER A 604 -35.11 -13.01 6.45
N VAL A 605 -36.26 -12.98 5.78
CA VAL A 605 -36.72 -11.87 4.95
C VAL A 605 -37.93 -11.24 5.63
N THR A 606 -37.86 -9.94 5.92
CA THR A 606 -38.91 -9.23 6.68
C THR A 606 -39.27 -7.86 6.11
N SER A 607 -38.45 -7.28 5.23
CA SER A 607 -38.74 -5.97 4.64
C SER A 607 -39.74 -6.14 3.50
N ARG A 608 -40.63 -5.15 3.35
CA ARG A 608 -41.69 -5.18 2.33
C ARG A 608 -41.16 -5.41 0.90
N PRO A 609 -40.13 -4.67 0.42
CA PRO A 609 -39.63 -4.86 -0.95
C PRO A 609 -38.98 -6.24 -1.15
N ALA A 610 -38.29 -6.76 -0.15
CA ALA A 610 -37.64 -8.06 -0.24
C ALA A 610 -38.67 -9.21 -0.20
N LEU A 611 -39.69 -9.09 0.65
CA LEU A 611 -40.80 -10.04 0.73
C LEU A 611 -41.57 -10.11 -0.61
N ALA A 612 -41.88 -8.97 -1.23
CA ALA A 612 -42.56 -8.94 -2.53
C ALA A 612 -41.72 -9.60 -3.64
N ARG A 613 -40.41 -9.36 -3.67
CA ARG A 613 -39.49 -10.02 -4.62
C ARG A 613 -39.41 -11.52 -4.38
N LEU A 614 -39.27 -11.95 -3.13
CA LEU A 614 -39.26 -13.37 -2.77
C LEU A 614 -40.60 -14.04 -3.11
N GLY A 615 -41.74 -13.39 -2.85
CA GLY A 615 -43.06 -13.91 -3.22
C GLY A 615 -43.18 -14.24 -4.72
N LYS A 616 -42.63 -13.40 -5.60
CA LYS A 616 -42.56 -13.68 -7.04
C LYS A 616 -41.70 -14.91 -7.36
N ILE A 617 -40.54 -15.05 -6.73
CA ILE A 617 -39.63 -16.19 -6.91
C ILE A 617 -40.32 -17.50 -6.48
N LEU A 618 -41.00 -17.46 -5.34
CA LEU A 618 -41.70 -18.61 -4.75
C LEU A 618 -43.02 -18.95 -5.46
N GLY A 619 -43.45 -18.19 -6.47
CA GLY A 619 -44.74 -18.42 -7.13
C GLY A 619 -45.95 -18.09 -6.25
N LEU A 620 -45.79 -17.16 -5.31
CA LEU A 620 -46.81 -16.69 -4.38
C LEU A 620 -47.13 -15.20 -4.60
N PRO A 621 -47.55 -14.76 -5.81
CA PRO A 621 -47.65 -13.34 -6.18
C PRO A 621 -48.74 -12.53 -5.46
N GLY A 622 -49.60 -13.16 -4.65
CA GLY A 622 -50.61 -12.48 -3.80
C GLY A 622 -50.33 -12.55 -2.30
N LEU A 623 -49.27 -13.23 -1.89
CA LEU A 623 -48.75 -13.14 -0.54
C LEU A 623 -48.04 -11.78 -0.46
N LEU A 624 -48.51 -10.86 0.40
CA LEU A 624 -47.84 -9.60 0.83
C LEU A 624 -48.29 -8.32 0.11
N GLU A 625 -49.41 -7.73 0.56
CA GLU A 625 -49.75 -6.33 0.28
C GLU A 625 -48.65 -5.38 0.84
N PRO A 626 -48.45 -4.16 0.27
CA PRO A 626 -47.40 -3.23 0.71
C PRO A 626 -47.47 -2.79 2.17
N ALA A 627 -48.58 -3.01 2.88
CA ALA A 627 -48.79 -2.61 4.27
C ALA A 627 -48.20 -3.58 5.32
N ASP A 628 -47.73 -4.76 4.91
CA ASP A 628 -47.75 -5.96 5.76
C ASP A 628 -46.38 -6.48 6.27
N GLY A 629 -45.29 -5.77 5.94
CA GLY A 629 -43.91 -6.06 6.38
C GLY A 629 -43.30 -4.97 7.28
N ARG A 630 -42.12 -5.23 7.86
CA ARG A 630 -41.39 -4.23 8.67
C ARG A 630 -40.76 -3.13 7.79
N PRO A 631 -40.60 -1.90 8.31
CA PRO A 631 -39.71 -0.92 7.70
C PRO A 631 -38.32 -1.52 7.47
N GLY A 632 -37.68 -1.17 6.35
CA GLY A 632 -36.35 -1.68 6.00
C GLY A 632 -35.35 -1.40 7.12
N GLN A 633 -34.91 -2.45 7.82
CA GLN A 633 -33.82 -2.37 8.80
C GLN A 633 -32.45 -2.57 8.14
N VAL A 634 -32.46 -3.10 6.91
CA VAL A 634 -31.33 -3.24 6.00
C VAL A 634 -31.76 -2.73 4.62
N VAL A 635 -30.79 -2.30 3.83
CA VAL A 635 -30.99 -1.82 2.46
C VAL A 635 -30.06 -2.61 1.55
N LEU A 636 -30.51 -2.94 0.34
CA LEU A 636 -29.75 -3.67 -0.65
C LEU A 636 -29.78 -2.89 -1.96
N ASP A 637 -28.63 -2.69 -2.56
CA ASP A 637 -28.47 -2.26 -3.95
C ASP A 637 -27.65 -3.30 -4.75
N GLU A 638 -27.18 -2.94 -5.93
CA GLU A 638 -26.38 -3.81 -6.80
C GLU A 638 -24.93 -4.04 -6.30
N GLN A 639 -24.47 -3.24 -5.34
CA GLN A 639 -23.12 -3.31 -4.79
C GLN A 639 -23.08 -4.07 -3.47
N ALA A 640 -23.97 -3.74 -2.54
CA ALA A 640 -23.87 -4.24 -1.18
C ALA A 640 -25.23 -4.32 -0.47
N LEU A 641 -25.26 -5.20 0.52
CA LEU A 641 -26.21 -5.15 1.61
C LEU A 641 -25.67 -4.20 2.70
N TYR A 642 -26.46 -3.20 3.06
CA TYR A 642 -26.14 -2.21 4.07
C TYR A 642 -26.84 -2.51 5.39
N VAL A 643 -26.04 -2.67 6.45
CA VAL A 643 -26.47 -3.16 7.75
C VAL A 643 -26.08 -2.18 8.84
N GLY A 644 -27.05 -1.68 9.60
CA GLY A 644 -26.80 -0.77 10.72
C GLY A 644 -26.07 -1.45 11.88
N VAL A 645 -25.06 -0.78 12.46
CA VAL A 645 -24.38 -1.18 13.70
C VAL A 645 -25.29 -0.89 14.90
N ARG A 646 -25.66 -1.94 15.64
CA ARG A 646 -26.52 -1.85 16.83
C ARG A 646 -25.73 -1.44 18.07
N SER A 647 -24.58 -2.08 18.28
CA SER A 647 -23.64 -1.73 19.35
C SER A 647 -22.21 -2.10 18.98
N VAL A 648 -21.27 -1.46 19.67
CA VAL A 648 -19.84 -1.72 19.58
C VAL A 648 -19.34 -1.92 21.01
N GLY A 649 -18.69 -3.05 21.27
CA GLY A 649 -18.10 -3.39 22.56
C GLY A 649 -16.58 -3.46 22.48
N ARG A 650 -15.93 -3.42 23.64
CA ARG A 650 -14.50 -3.69 23.80
C ARG A 650 -14.32 -4.89 24.70
N VAL A 651 -13.51 -5.86 24.28
CA VAL A 651 -13.29 -7.11 25.00
C VAL A 651 -11.79 -7.31 25.20
N PRO A 652 -11.32 -7.49 26.45
CA PRO A 652 -9.94 -7.87 26.70
C PRO A 652 -9.59 -9.19 26.00
N TYR A 653 -8.41 -9.26 25.39
CA TYR A 653 -7.97 -10.40 24.63
C TYR A 653 -6.46 -10.61 24.78
N ALA A 654 -6.07 -11.87 24.96
CA ALA A 654 -4.70 -12.33 24.89
C ALA A 654 -4.69 -13.63 24.09
N GLY A 655 -4.07 -13.62 22.91
CA GLY A 655 -4.06 -14.78 22.02
C GLY A 655 -3.54 -14.46 20.63
N CYS A 656 -3.65 -15.41 19.72
CA CYS A 656 -3.24 -15.22 18.33
C CYS A 656 -4.30 -14.42 17.55
N VAL A 657 -3.88 -13.61 16.59
CA VAL A 657 -4.74 -12.92 15.63
C VAL A 657 -4.20 -13.12 14.23
N TYR A 658 -5.09 -13.21 13.25
CA TYR A 658 -4.85 -13.57 11.86
C TYR A 658 -5.22 -12.42 10.93
N ASN A 659 -4.61 -12.38 9.74
CA ASN A 659 -5.03 -11.53 8.64
C ASN A 659 -4.72 -12.21 7.30
N LEU A 660 -5.41 -11.79 6.24
CA LEU A 660 -5.24 -12.32 4.90
C LEU A 660 -4.63 -11.27 3.98
N GLU A 661 -3.73 -11.70 3.09
CA GLU A 661 -3.39 -10.94 1.90
C GLU A 661 -4.14 -11.53 0.71
N VAL A 662 -4.90 -10.67 0.04
CA VAL A 662 -5.81 -11.03 -1.06
C VAL A 662 -5.40 -10.24 -2.29
N GLU A 663 -5.20 -10.94 -3.40
CA GLU A 663 -4.83 -10.38 -4.69
C GLU A 663 -5.86 -9.35 -5.18
N GLY A 664 -5.40 -8.32 -5.90
CA GLY A 664 -6.27 -7.40 -6.62
C GLY A 664 -7.06 -6.44 -5.73
N ALA A 665 -8.24 -6.85 -5.26
CA ALA A 665 -9.17 -5.96 -4.53
C ALA A 665 -8.76 -5.66 -3.07
N HIS A 666 -7.66 -6.26 -2.61
CA HIS A 666 -7.10 -6.10 -1.26
C HIS A 666 -8.13 -6.06 -0.13
N SER A 667 -9.10 -6.98 -0.16
CA SER A 667 -10.13 -7.10 0.87
C SER A 667 -10.74 -8.50 0.91
N PHE A 668 -11.38 -8.82 2.04
CA PHE A 668 -12.15 -10.05 2.20
C PHE A 668 -13.41 -9.80 3.02
N ALA A 669 -14.47 -10.58 2.79
CA ALA A 669 -15.76 -10.42 3.44
C ALA A 669 -15.92 -11.35 4.65
N LEU A 670 -16.44 -10.79 5.73
CA LEU A 670 -17.16 -11.51 6.78
C LEU A 670 -18.66 -11.54 6.42
N PRO A 671 -19.48 -12.45 7.00
CA PRO A 671 -20.92 -12.55 6.73
C PRO A 671 -21.78 -11.29 6.96
N ALA A 672 -21.21 -10.22 7.51
CA ALA A 672 -21.91 -8.97 7.78
C ALA A 672 -21.18 -7.69 7.31
N SER A 673 -19.96 -7.81 6.76
CA SER A 673 -19.18 -6.66 6.29
C SER A 673 -17.97 -7.09 5.46
N ALA A 674 -17.42 -6.19 4.63
CA ALA A 674 -16.08 -6.34 4.06
C ALA A 674 -15.01 -5.71 4.95
N LEU A 675 -13.86 -6.35 5.00
CA LEU A 675 -12.66 -5.90 5.69
C LEU A 675 -11.55 -5.64 4.68
N HIS A 676 -10.75 -4.60 4.93
CA HIS A 676 -9.57 -4.33 4.11
C HIS A 676 -8.47 -5.33 4.50
N ASN A 677 -7.57 -5.63 3.56
CA ASN A 677 -6.30 -6.26 3.91
C ASN A 677 -5.54 -5.39 4.90
N CYS A 678 -4.44 -5.90 5.43
CA CYS A 678 -3.50 -5.03 6.12
C CYS A 678 -3.13 -3.86 5.20
N GLU A 679 -3.23 -2.61 5.66
CA GLU A 679 -2.73 -1.45 4.91
C GLU A 679 -1.21 -1.34 5.09
N VAL A 680 -0.54 -2.45 4.77
CA VAL A 680 0.89 -2.63 4.76
C VAL A 680 1.15 -3.51 3.55
N ASN A 681 1.45 -2.88 2.43
CA ASN A 681 2.20 -3.49 1.35
C ASN A 681 3.64 -3.80 1.83
N GLY A 682 3.83 -4.41 3.00
CA GLY A 682 5.15 -4.69 3.56
C GLY A 682 6.04 -5.40 2.54
N PRO A 683 5.55 -6.45 1.86
CA PRO A 683 6.23 -7.07 0.71
C PRO A 683 6.09 -6.31 -0.62
N GLY A 684 4.94 -5.71 -0.89
CA GLY A 684 4.63 -5.06 -2.18
C GLY A 684 5.37 -3.75 -2.43
N GLU A 685 5.55 -2.95 -1.37
CA GLU A 685 6.35 -1.72 -1.32
C GLU A 685 7.82 -2.02 -1.03
N ALA A 686 8.14 -3.08 -0.25
CA ALA A 686 9.53 -3.53 -0.08
C ALA A 686 10.06 -4.39 -1.25
N ARG A 687 9.28 -4.62 -2.31
CA ARG A 687 9.77 -5.29 -3.53
C ARG A 687 10.87 -4.48 -4.21
N GLY A 688 10.90 -3.16 -3.98
CA GLY A 688 11.99 -2.26 -4.40
C GLY A 688 13.09 -2.06 -3.34
N ALA A 689 12.96 -2.64 -2.14
CA ALA A 689 13.95 -2.55 -1.07
C ALA A 689 14.80 -3.83 -1.01
N ASP A 690 16.11 -3.67 -0.84
CA ASP A 690 17.02 -4.82 -0.68
C ASP A 690 16.73 -5.57 0.61
N VAL A 691 16.51 -4.83 1.70
CA VAL A 691 16.15 -5.34 3.04
C VAL A 691 15.12 -4.39 3.67
N GLY A 692 14.11 -4.90 4.38
CA GLY A 692 13.05 -4.09 5.00
C GLY A 692 12.59 -4.64 6.34
N VAL A 693 11.75 -3.90 7.06
CA VAL A 693 11.13 -4.36 8.31
C VAL A 693 9.64 -4.01 8.35
N ALA A 694 8.81 -4.82 8.99
CA ALA A 694 7.45 -4.45 9.37
C ALA A 694 7.28 -4.68 10.87
N GLY A 695 6.91 -3.63 11.59
CA GLY A 695 6.65 -3.64 13.02
C GLY A 695 5.22 -4.06 13.34
N GLY A 696 5.07 -4.94 14.33
CA GLY A 696 3.82 -5.25 15.00
C GLY A 696 4.00 -5.20 16.51
N ARG A 697 2.91 -5.20 17.28
CA ARG A 697 2.98 -5.11 18.75
C ARG A 697 3.84 -6.27 19.32
N GLY A 698 5.06 -5.98 19.80
CA GLY A 698 6.01 -6.93 20.39
C GLY A 698 6.87 -7.73 19.40
N ILE A 699 6.71 -7.55 18.08
CA ILE A 699 7.45 -8.31 17.06
C ILE A 699 7.80 -7.45 15.84
N GLY A 700 8.92 -7.75 15.17
CA GLY A 700 9.20 -7.26 13.83
C GLY A 700 9.45 -8.41 12.87
N LEU A 701 9.05 -8.19 11.62
CA LEU A 701 9.36 -9.06 10.49
C LEU A 701 10.45 -8.36 9.69
N ILE A 702 11.55 -9.04 9.41
CA ILE A 702 12.58 -8.55 8.51
C ILE A 702 12.35 -9.18 7.14
N PHE A 703 12.49 -8.37 6.10
CA PHE A 703 12.26 -8.72 4.71
C PHE A 703 13.56 -8.56 3.92
N ARG A 704 13.74 -9.34 2.85
CA ARG A 704 14.79 -9.18 1.83
C ARG A 704 14.16 -9.35 0.46
N LYS A 705 14.33 -8.37 -0.45
CA LYS A 705 13.72 -8.38 -1.81
C LYS A 705 12.22 -8.72 -1.83
N GLY A 706 11.49 -8.27 -0.81
CA GLY A 706 10.06 -8.55 -0.64
C GLY A 706 9.70 -9.89 0.04
N GLU A 707 10.67 -10.73 0.41
CA GLU A 707 10.44 -12.00 1.13
C GLU A 707 10.77 -11.88 2.61
N VAL A 708 9.99 -12.52 3.50
CA VAL A 708 10.30 -12.53 4.94
C VAL A 708 11.46 -13.46 5.21
N VAL A 709 12.53 -12.93 5.79
CA VAL A 709 13.76 -13.69 6.13
C VAL A 709 13.84 -14.06 7.61
N ARG A 710 13.30 -13.22 8.50
CA ARG A 710 13.23 -13.54 9.94
C ARG A 710 12.10 -12.81 10.65
N LYS A 711 11.68 -13.38 11.78
CA LYS A 711 10.74 -12.78 12.74
C LYS A 711 11.45 -12.64 14.08
N VAL A 712 11.44 -11.44 14.65
CA VAL A 712 12.16 -11.14 15.89
C VAL A 712 11.29 -10.40 16.90
N PRO A 713 11.57 -10.50 18.21
CA PRO A 713 10.99 -9.62 19.21
C PRO A 713 11.25 -8.14 18.88
N GLU A 714 10.36 -7.25 19.31
CA GLU A 714 10.48 -5.80 19.08
C GLU A 714 11.83 -5.23 19.53
N SER A 715 12.35 -5.71 20.67
CA SER A 715 13.65 -5.33 21.21
C SER A 715 14.84 -5.73 20.34
N GLN A 716 14.66 -6.68 19.42
CA GLN A 716 15.71 -7.22 18.56
C GLN A 716 15.54 -6.77 17.11
N ILE A 717 14.52 -5.97 16.78
CA ILE A 717 14.25 -5.52 15.41
C ILE A 717 15.46 -4.87 14.76
N VAL A 718 16.11 -3.97 15.51
CA VAL A 718 17.24 -3.19 15.01
C VAL A 718 18.44 -4.08 14.74
N ASP A 719 18.80 -4.95 15.68
CA ASP A 719 19.92 -5.89 15.51
C ASP A 719 19.63 -6.91 14.41
N ALA A 720 18.38 -7.33 14.30
CA ALA A 720 17.94 -8.27 13.30
C ALA A 720 18.01 -7.73 11.87
N LEU A 721 17.57 -6.49 11.70
CA LEU A 721 17.66 -5.77 10.45
C LEU A 721 19.13 -5.51 10.08
N TRP A 722 19.96 -5.19 11.08
CA TRP A 722 21.39 -4.98 10.91
C TRP A 722 22.12 -6.25 10.43
N GLU A 723 21.92 -7.38 11.11
CA GLU A 723 22.48 -8.68 10.74
C GLU A 723 22.07 -9.06 9.31
N GLU A 724 20.80 -8.84 8.96
CA GLU A 724 20.30 -9.16 7.62
C GLU A 724 20.95 -8.29 6.54
N CYS A 725 21.16 -7.00 6.82
CA CYS A 725 21.92 -6.11 5.94
C CYS A 725 23.37 -6.59 5.76
N GLN A 726 24.02 -7.09 6.82
CA GLN A 726 25.40 -7.60 6.75
C GLN A 726 25.51 -8.87 5.91
N ILE A 727 24.58 -9.83 6.07
CA ILE A 727 24.56 -11.05 5.27
C ILE A 727 24.39 -10.70 3.78
N PHE A 728 23.46 -9.79 3.47
CA PHE A 728 23.23 -9.36 2.09
C PHE A 728 24.46 -8.65 1.48
N LEU A 729 25.22 -7.88 2.27
CA LEU A 729 26.46 -7.24 1.82
C LEU A 729 27.54 -8.26 1.46
N ALA A 730 27.77 -9.26 2.33
CA ALA A 730 28.76 -10.30 2.09
C ALA A 730 28.45 -11.11 0.82
N GLU A 731 27.17 -11.40 0.55
CA GLU A 731 26.73 -12.07 -0.67
C GLU A 731 26.99 -11.24 -1.94
N GLN A 732 26.81 -9.92 -1.87
CA GLN A 732 27.08 -9.02 -2.99
C GLN A 732 28.57 -8.86 -3.26
N GLU A 733 29.39 -8.72 -2.23
CA GLU A 733 30.86 -8.64 -2.36
C GLU A 733 31.43 -9.93 -2.97
N ALA A 734 30.95 -11.09 -2.52
CA ALA A 734 31.33 -12.37 -3.10
C ALA A 734 30.91 -12.50 -4.58
N ALA A 735 29.71 -12.00 -4.94
CA ALA A 735 29.24 -12.00 -6.32
C ALA A 735 30.04 -11.03 -7.22
N GLU A 736 30.44 -9.86 -6.70
CA GLU A 736 31.29 -8.92 -7.42
C GLU A 736 32.72 -9.42 -7.59
N GLN A 737 33.30 -10.08 -6.59
CA GLN A 737 34.63 -10.72 -6.68
C GLN A 737 34.62 -11.87 -7.70
N ALA A 738 33.60 -12.73 -7.66
CA ALA A 738 33.41 -13.79 -8.64
C ALA A 738 33.22 -13.25 -10.08
N ALA A 739 32.56 -12.09 -10.23
CA ALA A 739 32.38 -11.43 -11.52
C ALA A 739 33.64 -10.70 -12.02
N ARG A 740 34.59 -10.35 -11.13
CA ARG A 740 35.86 -9.69 -11.48
C ARG A 740 36.99 -10.68 -11.81
N GLY A 741 36.80 -11.98 -11.58
CA GLY A 741 37.77 -13.00 -11.98
C GLY A 741 39.14 -12.86 -11.30
N GLU A 742 39.16 -12.44 -10.04
CA GLU A 742 40.36 -12.46 -9.21
C GLU A 742 40.22 -13.62 -8.21
N ASP A 743 40.96 -14.70 -8.49
CA ASP A 743 41.19 -15.86 -7.61
C ASP A 743 42.31 -15.55 -6.61
#